data_AF-A0A1A8ALH1-F1
#
_entry.id   AF-A0A1A8ALH1-F1
#
_cell.length_a   1.000
_cell.length_b   1.000
_cell.length_c   1.000
_cell.angle_alpha   90.00
_cell.angle_beta   90.00
_cell.angle_gamma   90.00
#
_symmetry.space_group_name_H-M   'P 1'
#
loop_
_entity.id
_entity.type
_entity.pdbx_description
1 polymer ?
#
loop_
_entity_poly.entity_id
_entity_poly.type
_entity_poly.pdbx_seq_one_letter_code
_entity_poly.pdbx_strand_id
1 'polypeptide(L)'
;MDFEDDTTVLTTLRSFNTFISRPERSQLQSERSAESGNLQNQYKRQMELLEAAERVHTQHRYLQLDQEKKQMELSHKRARFELEKAVSESARDLGHEVDRNQELLGRIRKLEERETEAKKNLSEQLEENSSLCKKVEGLNKKLEERDTLLNAANQTITSLKDEIRDLRQNIQNQELTISTQTLENQELQEQLDLQRRKYQEVFQRCQSLQDAQSSCSEHIIKIKELETRLALQEQDIVIVKNVKSEVARLPDLEKDLKRLRDENAFLRESRENCSLLKEKVEGLRSKLERMEKTKEELVNMELEKERLAEKLQAWENLGQSTGLNIRKPEDLSREVIQIQQREITLKEQNYALGSRVRSLERSQSTLLAEMTQQSSKIMEEQNKREAQESLVRRLQRRVLLLTKERNGMRAILESYDSELAPSEYSPQLANRLKEAEEVLQRTQNHNMDMEAQLTKTQEEMGVLKLQLQTVELELETAKKEQVSAADSCSSATKEEVNILRQKIEDLEKERQRLEEQNNNLEMRLERHNLQGDYDPVKTRVVHLKMNPTAAAKQQRQQDVEVLREEVTRLRELVRSLQDGGAVGLSQGDSYITSSLNLNLPPSEEVLGIQRKHAAHGNGVLQNSRRDGGSASASPEEHPGLPVCRDP
;
A
#
# COMPACT_ATOMS: atom_id res chain seq x y z
N MET A 1 108.13 -97.50 63.60
CA MET A 1 109.03 -97.17 64.74
C MET A 1 108.67 -98.14 65.87
N ASP A 2 108.91 -99.44 65.73
CA ASP A 2 110.20 -100.14 65.46
C ASP A 2 111.07 -100.06 66.71
N PHE A 3 111.76 -101.09 67.22
CA PHE A 3 111.95 -102.53 66.99
C PHE A 3 113.27 -102.79 67.76
N GLU A 4 113.45 -103.95 68.43
CA GLU A 4 114.77 -104.62 68.61
C GLU A 4 115.89 -103.85 69.37
N ASP A 5 116.92 -104.44 69.99
CA ASP A 5 117.28 -105.81 70.43
C ASP A 5 117.85 -105.68 71.87
N ASP A 6 117.78 -106.62 72.80
CA ASP A 6 118.36 -107.98 72.84
C ASP A 6 119.92 -108.02 72.80
N THR A 7 120.57 -108.23 73.95
CA THR A 7 121.99 -108.66 74.16
C THR A 7 122.36 -108.49 75.66
N THR A 8 123.21 -109.30 76.33
CA THR A 8 123.94 -110.54 75.97
C THR A 8 123.75 -111.63 77.05
N VAL A 9 124.04 -112.88 76.69
CA VAL A 9 124.00 -114.09 77.56
C VAL A 9 125.43 -114.62 77.78
N LEU A 10 125.60 -115.61 78.69
CA LEU A 10 126.79 -116.43 78.99
C LEU A 10 127.75 -115.83 80.05
N THR A 11 128.39 -116.63 80.91
CA THR A 11 128.71 -118.07 80.82
C THR A 11 128.14 -118.95 81.93
N THR A 12 128.03 -120.25 81.64
CA THR A 12 127.60 -121.33 82.56
C THR A 12 128.67 -122.43 82.70
N LEU A 13 128.42 -123.38 83.61
CA LEU A 13 129.22 -124.55 84.02
C LEU A 13 130.30 -125.08 83.05
N ARG A 14 131.50 -125.29 83.60
CA ARG A 14 132.37 -126.49 83.52
C ARG A 14 133.37 -126.43 84.69
N SER A 15 133.82 -127.52 85.33
CA SER A 15 133.74 -128.95 84.99
C SER A 15 133.58 -129.86 86.23
N PHE A 16 133.40 -131.17 85.98
CA PHE A 16 133.38 -132.27 86.96
C PHE A 16 134.19 -133.46 86.35
N ASN A 17 134.65 -134.41 87.17
CA ASN A 17 135.68 -135.46 86.88
C ASN A 17 137.14 -134.95 86.91
N THR A 18 138.16 -135.74 87.27
CA THR A 18 138.30 -137.16 87.74
C THR A 18 138.95 -137.18 89.15
N PHE A 19 138.89 -138.18 90.05
CA PHE A 19 138.70 -139.64 90.08
C PHE A 19 139.96 -140.52 89.82
N ILE A 20 140.32 -141.34 90.83
CA ILE A 20 141.24 -142.53 90.87
C ILE A 20 142.74 -142.37 91.29
N SER A 21 143.12 -143.20 92.28
CA SER A 21 144.45 -143.67 92.78
C SER A 21 145.44 -142.68 93.44
N ARG A 22 146.17 -142.97 94.56
CA ARG A 22 146.87 -144.17 95.15
C ARG A 22 148.25 -144.48 94.51
N PRO A 23 149.24 -145.11 95.22
CA PRO A 23 149.23 -145.73 96.57
C PRO A 23 150.45 -145.45 97.52
N GLU A 24 150.40 -146.04 98.74
CA GLU A 24 151.53 -146.61 99.56
C GLU A 24 152.68 -145.74 100.16
N ARG A 25 153.60 -146.23 101.05
CA ARG A 25 153.52 -147.03 102.32
C ARG A 25 154.94 -147.29 102.92
N SER A 26 155.07 -147.45 104.25
CA SER A 26 156.26 -148.03 104.97
C SER A 26 157.48 -147.08 105.14
N GLN A 27 158.52 -147.31 105.97
CA GLN A 27 159.03 -148.50 106.73
C GLN A 27 159.44 -148.19 108.21
N LEU A 28 160.06 -149.16 108.92
CA LEU A 28 160.47 -149.15 110.34
C LEU A 28 162.01 -149.26 110.55
N GLN A 29 162.49 -149.02 111.78
CA GLN A 29 163.45 -149.84 112.61
C GLN A 29 163.70 -149.11 113.98
N SER A 30 163.88 -149.67 115.19
CA SER A 30 164.51 -150.89 115.78
C SER A 30 165.94 -150.63 116.32
N GLU A 31 166.44 -151.16 117.46
CA GLU A 31 165.95 -152.13 118.48
C GLU A 31 166.75 -152.01 119.82
N ARG A 32 166.20 -152.49 120.96
CA ARG A 32 166.87 -152.82 122.27
C ARG A 32 167.52 -151.68 123.12
N SER A 33 167.85 -151.87 124.41
CA SER A 33 167.98 -153.09 125.27
C SER A 33 167.47 -152.92 126.74
N ALA A 34 167.71 -153.95 127.57
CA ALA A 34 167.40 -154.19 129.00
C ALA A 34 167.74 -153.02 130.00
N GLU A 35 167.32 -153.01 131.27
CA GLU A 35 166.89 -154.11 132.17
C GLU A 35 166.06 -153.61 133.41
N SER A 36 165.26 -154.51 134.01
CA SER A 36 164.71 -154.52 135.40
C SER A 36 164.34 -153.22 136.17
N GLY A 37 163.04 -153.04 136.50
CA GLY A 37 162.61 -152.37 137.76
C GLY A 37 161.45 -151.34 137.73
N ASN A 38 160.37 -151.62 138.45
CA ASN A 38 159.30 -150.72 138.95
C ASN A 38 158.49 -149.83 137.95
N LEU A 39 157.20 -150.16 137.80
CA LEU A 39 156.31 -149.63 136.75
C LEU A 39 155.43 -148.42 137.13
N GLN A 40 155.24 -148.14 138.43
CA GLN A 40 154.10 -147.31 138.90
C GLN A 40 154.19 -145.81 138.59
N ASN A 41 155.39 -145.25 138.40
CA ASN A 41 155.59 -143.79 138.33
C ASN A 41 155.40 -143.16 136.94
N GLN A 42 155.41 -143.95 135.86
CA GLN A 42 155.25 -143.40 134.50
C GLN A 42 153.79 -143.00 134.19
N TYR A 43 152.81 -143.79 134.64
CA TYR A 43 151.39 -143.60 134.30
C TYR A 43 150.82 -142.23 134.70
N LYS A 44 151.16 -141.71 135.90
CA LYS A 44 150.65 -140.40 136.35
C LYS A 44 151.05 -139.26 135.41
N ARG A 45 152.30 -139.29 134.93
CA ARG A 45 152.90 -138.18 134.17
C ARG A 45 152.40 -138.08 132.72
N GLN A 46 151.82 -139.16 132.18
CA GLN A 46 151.14 -139.13 130.88
C GLN A 46 149.72 -138.55 130.98
N MET A 47 149.01 -138.77 132.10
CA MET A 47 147.64 -138.29 132.28
C MET A 47 147.58 -136.76 132.35
N GLU A 48 148.48 -136.14 133.12
CA GLU A 48 148.57 -134.68 133.29
C GLU A 48 148.80 -133.94 131.95
N LEU A 49 149.53 -134.54 131.02
CA LEU A 49 149.79 -133.99 129.68
C LEU A 49 148.56 -134.08 128.75
N LEU A 50 147.76 -135.15 128.87
CA LEU A 50 146.53 -135.30 128.10
C LEU A 50 145.47 -134.27 128.55
N GLU A 51 145.26 -134.12 129.86
CA GLU A 51 144.37 -133.09 130.39
C GLU A 51 144.80 -131.66 129.98
N ALA A 52 146.11 -131.39 129.95
CA ALA A 52 146.62 -130.10 129.49
C ALA A 52 146.29 -129.85 128.00
N ALA A 53 146.42 -130.87 127.15
CA ALA A 53 146.07 -130.78 125.73
C ALA A 53 144.56 -130.54 125.53
N GLU A 54 143.69 -131.23 126.27
CA GLU A 54 142.23 -131.05 126.20
C GLU A 54 141.78 -129.64 126.62
N ARG A 55 142.42 -129.05 127.65
CA ARG A 55 142.18 -127.66 128.07
C ARG A 55 142.54 -126.66 126.96
N VAL A 56 143.65 -126.87 126.24
CA VAL A 56 144.02 -126.02 125.09
C VAL A 56 143.05 -126.22 123.92
N HIS A 57 142.64 -127.45 123.63
CA HIS A 57 141.72 -127.75 122.52
C HIS A 57 140.32 -127.16 122.76
N THR A 58 139.82 -127.22 124.00
CA THR A 58 138.53 -126.62 124.40
C THR A 58 138.59 -125.09 124.38
N GLN A 59 139.69 -124.48 124.84
CA GLN A 59 139.90 -123.02 124.71
C GLN A 59 139.97 -122.56 123.25
N HIS A 60 140.68 -123.30 122.38
CA HIS A 60 140.75 -122.97 120.95
C HIS A 60 139.37 -123.04 120.30
N ARG A 61 138.60 -124.11 120.56
CA ARG A 61 137.23 -124.28 120.05
C ARG A 61 136.28 -123.18 120.56
N TYR A 62 136.43 -122.75 121.81
CA TYR A 62 135.67 -121.62 122.36
C TYR A 62 136.00 -120.30 121.64
N LEU A 63 137.29 -120.00 121.44
CA LEU A 63 137.73 -118.79 120.74
C LEU A 63 137.28 -118.77 119.27
N GLN A 64 137.28 -119.91 118.59
CA GLN A 64 136.74 -120.01 117.23
C GLN A 64 135.23 -119.72 117.21
N LEU A 65 134.44 -120.35 118.09
CA LEU A 65 133.00 -120.10 118.18
C LEU A 65 132.65 -118.65 118.57
N ASP A 66 133.47 -118.00 119.41
CA ASP A 66 133.31 -116.58 119.75
C ASP A 66 133.67 -115.65 118.58
N GLN A 67 134.68 -115.99 117.76
CA GLN A 67 134.96 -115.28 116.51
C GLN A 67 133.83 -115.45 115.48
N GLU A 68 133.35 -116.67 115.26
CA GLU A 68 132.20 -116.98 114.39
C GLU A 68 130.94 -116.23 114.86
N LYS A 69 130.64 -116.25 116.17
CA LYS A 69 129.54 -115.49 116.78
C LYS A 69 129.69 -113.99 116.53
N LYS A 70 130.88 -113.41 116.71
CA LYS A 70 131.13 -111.98 116.45
C LYS A 70 131.01 -111.62 114.97
N GLN A 71 131.46 -112.49 114.06
CA GLN A 71 131.24 -112.31 112.62
C GLN A 71 129.75 -112.37 112.26
N MET A 72 128.99 -113.31 112.83
CA MET A 72 127.54 -113.42 112.64
C MET A 72 126.75 -112.26 113.25
N GLU A 73 127.17 -111.74 114.41
CA GLU A 73 126.58 -110.51 114.96
C GLU A 73 126.86 -109.30 114.09
N LEU A 74 128.06 -109.18 113.51
CA LEU A 74 128.40 -108.10 112.58
C LEU A 74 127.67 -108.24 111.24
N SER A 75 127.51 -109.45 110.69
CA SER A 75 126.75 -109.67 109.46
C SER A 75 125.26 -109.40 109.65
N HIS A 76 124.67 -109.82 110.77
CA HIS A 76 123.28 -109.52 111.12
C HIS A 76 123.06 -108.02 111.40
N LYS A 77 124.03 -107.32 112.01
CA LYS A 77 123.99 -105.85 112.15
C LYS A 77 124.05 -105.14 110.78
N ARG A 78 124.91 -105.60 109.86
CA ARG A 78 124.97 -105.10 108.47
C ARG A 78 123.67 -105.35 107.73
N ALA A 79 123.19 -106.58 107.68
CA ALA A 79 121.94 -106.94 107.01
C ALA A 79 120.72 -106.17 107.57
N ARG A 80 120.66 -105.93 108.89
CA ARG A 80 119.64 -105.05 109.48
C ARG A 80 119.78 -103.61 109.03
N PHE A 81 121.00 -103.04 109.05
CA PHE A 81 121.23 -101.68 108.57
C PHE A 81 120.95 -101.53 107.07
N GLU A 82 121.26 -102.54 106.26
CA GLU A 82 120.99 -102.58 104.82
C GLU A 82 119.48 -102.67 104.54
N LEU A 83 118.73 -103.48 105.30
CA LEU A 83 117.26 -103.53 105.23
C LEU A 83 116.60 -102.26 105.73
N GLU A 84 117.05 -101.70 106.86
CA GLU A 84 116.55 -100.45 107.44
C GLU A 84 116.84 -99.26 106.50
N LYS A 85 118.04 -99.24 105.90
CA LYS A 85 118.40 -98.29 104.84
C LYS A 85 117.48 -98.44 103.62
N ALA A 86 117.31 -99.66 103.09
CA ALA A 86 116.46 -99.91 101.93
C ALA A 86 114.98 -99.57 102.18
N VAL A 87 114.48 -99.82 103.40
CA VAL A 87 113.15 -99.37 103.84
C VAL A 87 113.09 -97.84 103.93
N SER A 88 114.14 -97.18 104.44
CA SER A 88 114.20 -95.71 104.49
C SER A 88 114.32 -95.05 103.11
N GLU A 89 114.91 -95.75 102.13
CA GLU A 89 115.01 -95.33 100.73
C GLU A 89 113.66 -95.53 100.05
N SER A 90 113.08 -96.73 100.12
CA SER A 90 111.74 -97.03 99.59
C SER A 90 110.64 -96.14 100.20
N ALA A 91 110.70 -95.81 101.50
CA ALA A 91 109.75 -94.90 102.14
C ALA A 91 109.92 -93.44 101.68
N ARG A 92 111.15 -93.04 101.34
CA ARG A 92 111.45 -91.71 100.76
C ARG A 92 110.98 -91.63 99.31
N ASP A 93 111.18 -92.67 98.52
CA ASP A 93 110.69 -92.79 97.15
C ASP A 93 109.16 -92.79 97.11
N LEU A 94 108.50 -93.56 98.01
CA LEU A 94 107.05 -93.51 98.19
C LEU A 94 106.55 -92.14 98.65
N GLY A 95 107.29 -91.43 99.50
CA GLY A 95 107.01 -90.04 99.86
C GLY A 95 107.04 -89.13 98.62
N HIS A 96 108.10 -89.22 97.82
CA HIS A 96 108.22 -88.46 96.57
C HIS A 96 107.13 -88.83 95.55
N GLU A 97 106.70 -90.08 95.45
CA GLU A 97 105.55 -90.46 94.63
C GLU A 97 104.23 -89.93 95.19
N VAL A 98 104.04 -89.88 96.51
CA VAL A 98 102.86 -89.24 97.12
C VAL A 98 102.85 -87.73 96.85
N ASP A 99 104.00 -87.05 96.96
CA ASP A 99 104.14 -85.63 96.63
C ASP A 99 103.86 -85.37 95.14
N ARG A 100 104.44 -86.18 94.24
CA ARG A 100 104.16 -86.15 92.78
C ARG A 100 102.68 -86.36 92.49
N ASN A 101 102.02 -87.31 93.14
CA ASN A 101 100.59 -87.57 92.97
C ASN A 101 99.73 -86.42 93.53
N GLN A 102 100.11 -85.79 94.65
CA GLN A 102 99.45 -84.59 95.16
C GLN A 102 99.62 -83.39 94.21
N GLU A 103 100.80 -83.19 93.64
CA GLU A 103 101.03 -82.21 92.58
C GLU A 103 100.19 -82.49 91.34
N LEU A 104 100.14 -83.74 90.87
CA LEU A 104 99.34 -84.13 89.71
C LEU A 104 97.85 -83.94 89.97
N LEU A 105 97.33 -84.33 91.13
CA LEU A 105 95.94 -84.06 91.53
C LEU A 105 95.66 -82.55 91.66
N GLY A 106 96.62 -81.76 92.16
CA GLY A 106 96.53 -80.30 92.20
C GLY A 106 96.57 -79.65 90.80
N ARG A 107 97.28 -80.24 89.85
CA ARG A 107 97.27 -79.83 88.42
C ARG A 107 95.97 -80.24 87.74
N ILE A 108 95.44 -81.43 88.02
CA ILE A 108 94.15 -81.93 87.52
C ILE A 108 93.01 -81.03 88.00
N ARG A 109 92.90 -80.74 89.31
CA ARG A 109 91.87 -79.81 89.82
C ARG A 109 91.97 -78.44 89.17
N LYS A 110 93.17 -77.89 89.00
CA LYS A 110 93.39 -76.62 88.27
C LYS A 110 93.11 -76.70 86.76
N LEU A 111 92.94 -77.89 86.20
CA LEU A 111 92.46 -78.08 84.82
C LEU A 111 90.94 -78.27 84.80
N GLU A 112 90.36 -79.00 85.75
CA GLU A 112 88.91 -79.14 85.96
C GLU A 112 88.23 -77.79 86.29
N GLU A 113 88.85 -76.99 87.16
CA GLU A 113 88.45 -75.61 87.48
C GLU A 113 88.44 -74.75 86.20
N ARG A 114 89.53 -74.75 85.43
CA ARG A 114 89.61 -74.02 84.15
C ARG A 114 88.67 -74.56 83.08
N GLU A 115 88.40 -75.86 83.06
CA GLU A 115 87.47 -76.48 82.11
C GLU A 115 86.02 -76.13 82.48
N THR A 116 85.67 -76.07 83.76
CA THR A 116 84.35 -75.62 84.22
C THR A 116 84.15 -74.12 84.06
N GLU A 117 85.18 -73.30 84.32
CA GLU A 117 85.20 -71.87 83.95
C GLU A 117 85.05 -71.68 82.44
N ALA A 118 85.81 -72.41 81.61
CA ALA A 118 85.71 -72.33 80.15
C ALA A 118 84.34 -72.80 79.62
N LYS A 119 83.77 -73.87 80.19
CA LYS A 119 82.40 -74.34 79.88
C LYS A 119 81.36 -73.29 80.27
N LYS A 120 81.49 -72.66 81.45
CA LYS A 120 80.61 -71.59 81.91
C LYS A 120 80.68 -70.38 80.98
N ASN A 121 81.89 -69.87 80.71
CA ASN A 121 82.11 -68.75 79.79
C ASN A 121 81.58 -69.06 78.38
N LEU A 122 81.75 -70.30 77.89
CA LEU A 122 81.19 -70.75 76.62
C LEU A 122 79.65 -70.81 76.65
N SER A 123 79.03 -71.28 77.74
CA SER A 123 77.57 -71.28 77.89
C SER A 123 77.00 -69.86 77.95
N GLU A 124 77.67 -68.95 78.66
CA GLU A 124 77.29 -67.53 78.73
C GLU A 124 77.42 -66.88 77.33
N GLN A 125 78.51 -67.13 76.60
CA GLN A 125 78.65 -66.70 75.20
C GLN A 125 77.58 -67.31 74.27
N LEU A 126 77.15 -68.56 74.49
CA LEU A 126 76.09 -69.19 73.69
C LEU A 126 74.71 -68.61 74.01
N GLU A 127 74.42 -68.27 75.27
CA GLU A 127 73.20 -67.56 75.66
C GLU A 127 73.18 -66.11 75.15
N GLU A 128 74.31 -65.39 75.25
CA GLU A 128 74.46 -64.06 74.66
C GLU A 128 74.24 -64.08 73.15
N ASN A 129 74.91 -64.99 72.43
CA ASN A 129 74.71 -65.19 70.98
C ASN A 129 73.26 -65.58 70.67
N SER A 130 72.64 -66.48 71.44
CA SER A 130 71.21 -66.82 71.28
C SER A 130 70.31 -65.59 71.45
N SER A 131 70.63 -64.72 72.41
CA SER A 131 69.92 -63.44 72.61
C SER A 131 70.12 -62.48 71.44
N LEU A 132 71.32 -62.44 70.85
CA LEU A 132 71.66 -61.61 69.70
C LEU A 132 70.98 -62.12 68.43
N CYS A 133 70.98 -63.43 68.16
CA CYS A 133 70.21 -64.03 67.07
C CYS A 133 68.72 -63.67 67.18
N LYS A 134 68.10 -63.85 68.36
CA LYS A 134 66.69 -63.47 68.59
C LYS A 134 66.42 -61.98 68.40
N LYS A 135 67.37 -61.10 68.76
CA LYS A 135 67.29 -59.65 68.50
C LYS A 135 67.39 -59.34 67.01
N VAL A 136 68.31 -59.99 66.27
CA VAL A 136 68.47 -59.85 64.82
C VAL A 136 67.25 -60.37 64.07
N GLU A 137 66.73 -61.56 64.41
CA GLU A 137 65.46 -62.08 63.87
C GLU A 137 64.29 -61.12 64.12
N GLY A 138 64.19 -60.54 65.32
CA GLY A 138 63.17 -59.56 65.66
C GLY A 138 63.33 -58.20 64.97
N LEU A 139 64.53 -57.86 64.49
CA LEU A 139 64.78 -56.69 63.65
C LEU A 139 64.52 -56.99 62.17
N ASN A 140 64.90 -58.18 61.69
CA ASN A 140 64.64 -58.63 60.32
C ASN A 140 63.14 -58.74 60.05
N LYS A 141 62.35 -59.34 60.95
CA LYS A 141 60.88 -59.36 60.83
C LYS A 141 60.27 -57.97 60.77
N LYS A 142 60.76 -57.02 61.57
CA LYS A 142 60.34 -55.62 61.50
C LYS A 142 60.74 -54.94 60.19
N LEU A 143 61.89 -55.30 59.61
CA LEU A 143 62.33 -54.83 58.30
C LEU A 143 61.42 -55.39 57.20
N GLU A 144 61.13 -56.69 57.21
CA GLU A 144 60.17 -57.35 56.31
C GLU A 144 58.75 -56.72 56.42
N GLU A 145 58.29 -56.40 57.64
CA GLU A 145 57.05 -55.64 57.88
C GLU A 145 57.13 -54.21 57.28
N ARG A 146 58.27 -53.51 57.39
CA ARG A 146 58.45 -52.19 56.76
C ARG A 146 58.47 -52.28 55.25
N ASP A 147 59.15 -53.28 54.69
CA ASP A 147 59.32 -53.46 53.25
C ASP A 147 58.01 -53.92 52.59
N THR A 148 57.23 -54.79 53.24
CA THR A 148 55.89 -55.15 52.74
C THR A 148 54.92 -53.97 52.79
N LEU A 149 54.93 -53.16 53.85
CA LEU A 149 54.16 -51.91 53.92
C LEU A 149 54.62 -50.87 52.88
N LEU A 150 55.93 -50.74 52.66
CA LEU A 150 56.51 -49.85 51.65
C LEU A 150 56.18 -50.31 50.23
N ASN A 151 56.17 -51.61 49.97
CA ASN A 151 55.75 -52.17 48.69
C ASN A 151 54.24 -51.96 48.45
N ALA A 152 53.39 -52.13 49.47
CA ALA A 152 51.97 -51.80 49.37
C ALA A 152 51.72 -50.30 49.12
N ALA A 153 52.48 -49.42 49.80
CA ALA A 153 52.43 -47.98 49.55
C ALA A 153 52.95 -47.60 48.15
N ASN A 154 53.98 -48.28 47.64
CA ASN A 154 54.45 -48.09 46.28
C ASN A 154 53.40 -48.53 45.25
N GLN A 155 52.67 -49.63 45.51
CA GLN A 155 51.59 -50.12 44.64
C GLN A 155 50.42 -49.13 44.55
N THR A 156 49.98 -48.55 45.68
CA THR A 156 48.95 -47.49 45.67
C THR A 156 49.45 -46.18 45.07
N ILE A 157 50.73 -45.84 45.25
CA ILE A 157 51.36 -44.72 44.54
C ILE A 157 51.41 -44.97 43.03
N THR A 158 51.60 -46.20 42.55
CA THR A 158 51.49 -46.51 41.11
C THR A 158 50.05 -46.42 40.61
N SER A 159 49.06 -47.01 41.29
CA SER A 159 47.66 -46.92 40.82
C SER A 159 47.18 -45.46 40.77
N LEU A 160 47.48 -44.67 41.80
CA LEU A 160 47.16 -43.23 41.80
C LEU A 160 47.90 -42.45 40.70
N LYS A 161 49.13 -42.84 40.32
CA LYS A 161 49.82 -42.24 39.16
C LYS A 161 49.19 -42.62 37.82
N ASP A 162 48.72 -43.86 37.70
CA ASP A 162 47.99 -44.34 36.53
C ASP A 162 46.63 -43.63 36.41
N GLU A 163 45.86 -43.56 37.50
CA GLU A 163 44.61 -42.78 37.59
C GLU A 163 44.83 -41.29 37.24
N ILE A 164 45.91 -40.66 37.74
CA ILE A 164 46.27 -39.27 37.40
C ILE A 164 46.63 -39.11 35.92
N ARG A 165 47.31 -40.08 35.31
CA ARG A 165 47.60 -40.05 33.85
C ARG A 165 46.31 -40.17 33.05
N ASP A 166 45.44 -41.10 33.42
CA ASP A 166 44.23 -41.40 32.66
C ASP A 166 43.20 -40.26 32.81
N LEU A 167 43.11 -39.62 33.99
CA LEU A 167 42.38 -38.37 34.20
C LEU A 167 42.96 -37.21 33.37
N ARG A 168 44.28 -37.07 33.29
CA ARG A 168 44.92 -36.05 32.41
C ARG A 168 44.62 -36.30 30.94
N GLN A 169 44.64 -37.55 30.48
CA GLN A 169 44.27 -37.90 29.10
C GLN A 169 42.80 -37.58 28.84
N ASN A 170 41.90 -37.86 29.79
CA ASN A 170 40.48 -37.52 29.68
C ASN A 170 40.26 -35.99 29.63
N ILE A 171 40.98 -35.21 30.43
CA ILE A 171 40.95 -33.73 30.37
C ILE A 171 41.45 -33.25 29.00
N GLN A 172 42.58 -33.74 28.50
CA GLN A 172 43.10 -33.37 27.17
C GLN A 172 42.14 -33.75 26.04
N ASN A 173 41.50 -34.91 26.12
CA ASN A 173 40.46 -35.32 25.17
C ASN A 173 39.26 -34.36 25.22
N GLN A 174 38.84 -33.93 26.41
CA GLN A 174 37.76 -32.95 26.58
C GLN A 174 38.16 -31.56 26.04
N GLU A 175 39.36 -31.06 26.36
CA GLU A 175 39.93 -29.82 25.83
C GLU A 175 39.95 -29.82 24.29
N LEU A 176 40.34 -30.95 23.67
CA LEU A 176 40.29 -31.12 22.22
C LEU A 176 38.85 -31.09 21.68
N THR A 177 37.88 -31.77 22.30
CA THR A 177 36.47 -31.71 21.86
C THR A 177 35.83 -30.34 22.05
N ILE A 178 36.22 -29.59 23.09
CA ILE A 178 35.80 -28.20 23.29
C ILE A 178 36.43 -27.34 22.19
N SER A 179 37.72 -27.53 21.88
CA SER A 179 38.40 -26.81 20.81
C SER A 179 37.71 -27.01 19.45
N THR A 180 37.42 -28.25 19.05
CA THR A 180 36.69 -28.52 17.79
C THR A 180 35.30 -27.90 17.80
N GLN A 181 34.54 -28.02 18.90
CA GLN A 181 33.23 -27.38 19.02
C GLN A 181 33.32 -25.84 18.97
N THR A 182 34.37 -25.21 19.52
CA THR A 182 34.53 -23.75 19.40
C THR A 182 34.83 -23.30 17.98
N LEU A 183 35.56 -24.11 17.19
CA LEU A 183 35.79 -23.86 15.76
C LEU A 183 34.50 -24.05 14.95
N GLU A 184 33.76 -25.15 15.17
CA GLU A 184 32.46 -25.40 14.53
C GLU A 184 31.46 -24.25 14.79
N ASN A 185 31.41 -23.74 16.03
CA ASN A 185 30.58 -22.59 16.38
C ASN A 185 31.05 -21.28 15.70
N GLN A 186 32.36 -21.08 15.52
CA GLN A 186 32.90 -19.94 14.77
C GLN A 186 32.55 -20.04 13.28
N GLU A 187 32.73 -21.20 12.64
CA GLU A 187 32.34 -21.42 11.25
C GLU A 187 30.82 -21.20 11.02
N LEU A 188 29.97 -21.70 11.93
CA LEU A 188 28.53 -21.46 11.87
C LEU A 188 28.15 -19.98 12.07
N GLN A 189 28.86 -19.26 12.94
CA GLN A 189 28.67 -17.82 13.14
C GLN A 189 29.10 -17.02 11.91
N GLU A 190 30.23 -17.35 11.29
CA GLU A 190 30.67 -16.73 10.03
C GLU A 190 29.70 -17.01 8.88
N GLN A 191 29.17 -18.24 8.78
CA GLN A 191 28.13 -18.58 7.82
C GLN A 191 26.84 -17.77 8.06
N LEU A 192 26.41 -17.61 9.31
CA LEU A 192 25.25 -16.79 9.67
C LEU A 192 25.45 -15.33 9.29
N ASP A 193 26.62 -14.75 9.58
CA ASP A 193 26.92 -13.36 9.23
C ASP A 193 27.13 -13.16 7.72
N LEU A 194 27.63 -14.16 6.99
CA LEU A 194 27.63 -14.17 5.52
C LEU A 194 26.20 -14.14 4.96
N GLN A 195 25.26 -14.90 5.53
CA GLN A 195 23.86 -14.87 5.10
C GLN A 195 23.18 -13.54 5.47
N ARG A 196 23.49 -12.95 6.63
CA ARG A 196 23.03 -11.60 7.02
C ARG A 196 23.51 -10.53 6.05
N ARG A 197 24.79 -10.55 5.65
CA ARG A 197 25.35 -9.65 4.62
C ARG A 197 24.64 -9.83 3.27
N LYS A 198 24.45 -11.07 2.81
CA LYS A 198 23.70 -11.37 1.57
C LYS A 198 22.26 -10.86 1.63
N TYR A 199 21.57 -11.00 2.77
CA TYR A 199 20.23 -10.46 2.97
C TYR A 199 20.22 -8.92 2.91
N GLN A 200 21.21 -8.26 3.53
CA GLN A 200 21.38 -6.80 3.45
C GLN A 200 21.67 -6.32 2.02
N GLU A 201 22.53 -7.00 1.26
CA GLU A 201 22.77 -6.72 -0.16
C GLU A 201 21.51 -6.87 -1.00
N VAL A 202 20.73 -7.94 -0.79
CA VAL A 202 19.46 -8.16 -1.50
C VAL A 202 18.44 -7.07 -1.11
N PHE A 203 18.35 -6.71 0.16
CA PHE A 203 17.49 -5.62 0.62
C PHE A 203 17.86 -4.27 -0.02
N GLN A 204 19.15 -3.91 -0.05
CA GLN A 204 19.66 -2.72 -0.73
C GLN A 204 19.34 -2.74 -2.23
N ARG A 205 19.54 -3.87 -2.91
CA ARG A 205 19.17 -4.02 -4.34
C ARG A 205 17.67 -3.90 -4.58
N CYS A 206 16.83 -4.45 -3.70
CA CYS A 206 15.38 -4.29 -3.75
C CYS A 206 14.98 -2.82 -3.58
N GLN A 207 15.59 -2.10 -2.63
CA GLN A 207 15.37 -0.68 -2.43
C GLN A 207 15.77 0.13 -3.67
N SER A 208 16.99 -0.04 -4.19
CA SER A 208 17.43 0.65 -5.41
C SER A 208 16.59 0.30 -6.65
N LEU A 209 16.06 -0.92 -6.74
CA LEU A 209 15.09 -1.29 -7.80
C LEU A 209 13.74 -0.60 -7.61
N GLN A 210 13.29 -0.41 -6.37
CA GLN A 210 12.05 0.31 -6.06
C GLN A 210 12.19 1.82 -6.31
N ASP A 211 13.34 2.41 -5.98
CA ASP A 211 13.68 3.81 -6.30
C ASP A 211 13.82 4.03 -7.82
N ALA A 212 14.40 3.08 -8.54
CA ALA A 212 14.43 3.10 -10.00
C ALA A 212 13.03 2.90 -10.61
N GLN A 213 12.16 2.09 -9.98
CA GLN A 213 10.79 1.87 -10.41
C GLN A 213 9.91 3.11 -10.19
N SER A 214 10.05 3.83 -9.07
CA SER A 214 9.32 5.08 -8.82
C SER A 214 9.74 6.15 -9.83
N SER A 215 11.05 6.37 -10.02
CA SER A 215 11.60 7.26 -11.06
C SER A 215 11.11 6.89 -12.46
N CYS A 216 11.09 5.61 -12.83
CA CYS A 216 10.52 5.17 -14.12
C CYS A 216 9.01 5.47 -14.22
N SER A 217 8.26 5.36 -13.13
CA SER A 217 6.82 5.68 -13.12
C SER A 217 6.57 7.18 -13.27
N GLU A 218 7.39 8.02 -12.64
CA GLU A 218 7.39 9.48 -12.85
C GLU A 218 7.73 9.83 -14.29
N HIS A 219 8.74 9.19 -14.88
CA HIS A 219 9.09 9.38 -16.29
C HIS A 219 7.96 8.92 -17.24
N ILE A 220 7.24 7.83 -16.94
CA ILE A 220 6.08 7.38 -17.72
C ILE A 220 4.92 8.40 -17.62
N ILE A 221 4.67 8.97 -16.43
CA ILE A 221 3.69 10.05 -16.25
C ILE A 221 4.13 11.29 -17.06
N LYS A 222 5.41 11.65 -16.99
CA LYS A 222 5.99 12.78 -17.73
C LYS A 222 5.89 12.61 -19.24
N ILE A 223 6.10 11.40 -19.75
CA ILE A 223 5.92 11.06 -21.17
C ILE A 223 4.46 11.25 -21.56
N LYS A 224 3.50 10.71 -20.80
CA LYS A 224 2.05 10.89 -21.07
C LYS A 224 1.60 12.35 -21.02
N GLU A 225 2.16 13.16 -20.12
CA GLU A 225 1.94 14.61 -20.12
C GLU A 225 2.49 15.30 -21.38
N LEU A 226 3.60 14.83 -21.93
CA LEU A 226 4.20 15.39 -23.14
C LEU A 226 3.47 14.90 -24.41
N GLU A 227 3.06 13.63 -24.47
CA GLU A 227 2.23 13.05 -25.53
C GLU A 227 0.86 13.77 -25.62
N THR A 228 0.20 14.00 -24.49
CA THR A 228 -1.08 14.74 -24.47
C THR A 228 -0.91 16.21 -24.86
N ARG A 229 0.17 16.88 -24.45
CA ARG A 229 0.51 18.24 -24.93
C ARG A 229 0.82 18.27 -26.42
N LEU A 230 1.54 17.28 -26.95
CA LEU A 230 1.85 17.16 -28.37
C LEU A 230 0.57 16.98 -29.18
N ALA A 231 -0.31 16.06 -28.79
CA ALA A 231 -1.58 15.81 -29.47
C ALA A 231 -2.51 17.04 -29.48
N LEU A 232 -2.48 17.87 -28.43
CA LEU A 232 -3.16 19.17 -28.41
C LEU A 232 -2.52 20.18 -29.38
N GLN A 233 -1.19 20.29 -29.40
CA GLN A 233 -0.47 21.14 -30.35
C GLN A 233 -0.69 20.70 -31.82
N GLU A 234 -0.79 19.40 -32.08
CA GLU A 234 -1.13 18.88 -33.40
C GLU A 234 -2.57 19.24 -33.82
N GLN A 235 -3.53 19.18 -32.89
CA GLN A 235 -4.89 19.67 -33.12
C GLN A 235 -4.93 21.18 -33.38
N ASP A 236 -4.21 21.98 -32.58
CA ASP A 236 -4.05 23.42 -32.81
C ASP A 236 -3.44 23.72 -34.19
N ILE A 237 -2.42 22.96 -34.61
CA ILE A 237 -1.81 23.07 -35.94
C ILE A 237 -2.82 22.73 -37.06
N VAL A 238 -3.68 21.74 -36.86
CA VAL A 238 -4.77 21.42 -37.82
C VAL A 238 -5.81 22.53 -37.87
N ILE A 239 -6.25 23.06 -36.72
CA ILE A 239 -7.18 24.19 -36.65
C ILE A 239 -6.57 25.42 -37.35
N VAL A 240 -5.31 25.76 -37.07
CA VAL A 240 -4.59 26.86 -37.72
C VAL A 240 -4.40 26.64 -39.22
N LYS A 241 -4.18 25.40 -39.69
CA LYS A 241 -4.16 25.08 -41.13
C LYS A 241 -5.53 25.31 -41.77
N ASN A 242 -6.61 24.83 -41.15
CA ASN A 242 -7.97 24.99 -41.65
C ASN A 242 -8.36 26.48 -41.70
N VAL A 243 -8.15 27.23 -40.61
CA VAL A 243 -8.39 28.68 -40.56
C VAL A 243 -7.55 29.42 -41.62
N LYS A 244 -6.27 29.07 -41.81
CA LYS A 244 -5.45 29.63 -42.89
C LYS A 244 -6.02 29.33 -44.28
N SER A 245 -6.57 28.13 -44.51
CA SER A 245 -7.18 27.79 -45.81
C SER A 245 -8.50 28.53 -46.07
N GLU A 246 -9.33 28.74 -45.04
CA GLU A 246 -10.55 29.57 -45.16
C GLU A 246 -10.20 31.04 -45.36
N VAL A 247 -9.24 31.59 -44.60
CA VAL A 247 -8.73 32.96 -44.80
C VAL A 247 -8.10 33.12 -46.18
N ALA A 248 -7.46 32.09 -46.75
CA ALA A 248 -6.96 32.11 -48.12
C ALA A 248 -8.06 32.04 -49.20
N ARG A 249 -9.26 31.55 -48.85
CA ARG A 249 -10.45 31.54 -49.73
C ARG A 249 -11.22 32.86 -49.70
N LEU A 250 -11.16 33.62 -48.59
CA LEU A 250 -11.87 34.91 -48.46
C LEU A 250 -11.60 35.88 -49.63
N PRO A 251 -10.36 36.08 -50.14
CA PRO A 251 -10.10 36.95 -51.28
C PRO A 251 -10.77 36.53 -52.59
N ASP A 252 -11.04 35.24 -52.79
CA ASP A 252 -11.74 34.75 -53.98
C ASP A 252 -13.26 34.85 -53.80
N LEU A 253 -13.79 34.53 -52.62
CA LEU A 253 -15.19 34.81 -52.26
C LEU A 253 -15.49 36.32 -52.34
N GLU A 254 -14.54 37.19 -51.98
CA GLU A 254 -14.65 38.63 -52.18
C GLU A 254 -14.68 39.06 -53.66
N LYS A 255 -13.91 38.40 -54.54
CA LYS A 255 -13.95 38.66 -55.98
C LYS A 255 -15.29 38.24 -56.55
N ASP A 256 -15.82 37.09 -56.15
CA ASP A 256 -17.13 36.61 -56.60
C ASP A 256 -18.28 37.45 -56.03
N LEU A 257 -18.19 37.92 -54.78
CA LEU A 257 -19.11 38.91 -54.23
C LEU A 257 -18.96 40.31 -54.86
N LYS A 258 -17.86 40.62 -55.56
CA LYS A 258 -17.73 41.84 -56.38
C LYS A 258 -18.38 41.60 -57.75
N ARG A 259 -17.97 40.54 -58.47
CA ARG A 259 -18.59 40.07 -59.73
C ARG A 259 -20.11 40.01 -59.66
N LEU A 260 -20.67 39.33 -58.65
CA LEU A 260 -22.12 39.20 -58.47
C LEU A 260 -22.81 40.53 -58.17
N ARG A 261 -22.14 41.51 -57.53
CA ARG A 261 -22.69 42.86 -57.35
C ARG A 261 -22.67 43.65 -58.66
N ASP A 262 -21.59 43.54 -59.43
CA ASP A 262 -21.39 44.20 -60.72
C ASP A 262 -22.37 43.65 -61.77
N GLU A 263 -22.53 42.31 -61.84
CA GLU A 263 -23.57 41.63 -62.63
C GLU A 263 -24.98 42.05 -62.21
N ASN A 264 -25.25 42.16 -60.90
CA ASN A 264 -26.54 42.68 -60.42
C ASN A 264 -26.75 44.16 -60.78
N ALA A 265 -25.70 44.98 -60.85
CA ALA A 265 -25.79 46.36 -61.32
C ALA A 265 -26.11 46.40 -62.82
N PHE A 266 -25.36 45.66 -63.63
CA PHE A 266 -25.58 45.52 -65.07
C PHE A 266 -26.97 44.95 -65.39
N LEU A 267 -27.48 43.99 -64.63
CA LEU A 267 -28.84 43.44 -64.80
C LEU A 267 -29.94 44.45 -64.43
N ARG A 268 -29.71 45.36 -63.48
CA ARG A 268 -30.63 46.48 -63.21
C ARG A 268 -30.60 47.49 -64.35
N GLU A 269 -29.42 47.93 -64.77
CA GLU A 269 -29.25 48.85 -65.91
C GLU A 269 -29.84 48.29 -67.21
N SER A 270 -29.62 47.00 -67.49
CA SER A 270 -30.21 46.29 -68.63
C SER A 270 -31.74 46.21 -68.52
N ARG A 271 -32.28 45.94 -67.32
CA ARG A 271 -33.73 45.98 -67.07
C ARG A 271 -34.32 47.38 -67.27
N GLU A 272 -33.65 48.43 -66.81
CA GLU A 272 -34.06 49.83 -66.96
C GLU A 272 -34.03 50.26 -68.44
N ASN A 273 -32.98 49.88 -69.18
CA ASN A 273 -32.91 50.04 -70.64
C ASN A 273 -34.02 49.26 -71.36
N CYS A 274 -34.35 48.04 -70.92
CA CYS A 274 -35.49 47.28 -71.45
C CYS A 274 -36.84 47.94 -71.15
N SER A 275 -37.02 48.56 -69.98
CA SER A 275 -38.22 49.36 -69.65
C SER A 275 -38.33 50.59 -70.55
N LEU A 276 -37.24 51.35 -70.71
CA LEU A 276 -37.19 52.51 -71.60
C LEU A 276 -37.43 52.14 -73.07
N LEU A 277 -37.00 50.95 -73.51
CA LEU A 277 -37.33 50.41 -74.84
C LEU A 277 -38.80 50.00 -74.95
N LYS A 278 -39.40 49.42 -73.91
CA LYS A 278 -40.85 49.14 -73.87
C LYS A 278 -41.67 50.43 -73.93
N GLU A 279 -41.35 51.44 -73.13
CA GLU A 279 -41.99 52.76 -73.17
C GLU A 279 -41.89 53.42 -74.56
N LYS A 280 -40.73 53.31 -75.23
CA LYS A 280 -40.56 53.77 -76.62
C LYS A 280 -41.42 52.98 -77.60
N VAL A 281 -41.52 51.66 -77.46
CA VAL A 281 -42.38 50.79 -78.29
C VAL A 281 -43.87 51.06 -78.04
N GLU A 282 -44.29 51.23 -76.79
CA GLU A 282 -45.66 51.58 -76.41
C GLU A 282 -46.03 52.98 -76.91
N GLY A 283 -45.13 53.97 -76.76
CA GLY A 283 -45.29 55.30 -77.34
C GLY A 283 -45.36 55.30 -78.88
N LEU A 284 -44.69 54.36 -79.55
CA LEU A 284 -44.83 54.14 -81.00
C LEU A 284 -46.12 53.41 -81.36
N ARG A 285 -46.55 52.41 -80.58
CA ARG A 285 -47.84 51.71 -80.75
C ARG A 285 -49.02 52.66 -80.58
N SER A 286 -49.07 53.44 -79.51
CA SER A 286 -50.11 54.45 -79.34
C SER A 286 -50.06 55.56 -80.41
N LYS A 287 -48.91 55.81 -81.05
CA LYS A 287 -48.85 56.68 -82.24
C LYS A 287 -49.46 55.99 -83.46
N LEU A 288 -49.14 54.72 -83.69
CA LEU A 288 -49.74 53.90 -84.75
C LEU A 288 -51.26 53.79 -84.58
N GLU A 289 -51.77 53.45 -83.39
CA GLU A 289 -53.20 53.37 -83.07
C GLU A 289 -53.95 54.69 -83.34
N ARG A 290 -53.32 55.86 -83.10
CA ARG A 290 -53.88 57.17 -83.45
C ARG A 290 -53.88 57.41 -84.96
N MET A 291 -52.84 56.97 -85.66
CA MET A 291 -52.75 57.01 -87.14
C MET A 291 -53.66 55.98 -87.82
N GLU A 292 -54.07 54.93 -87.12
CA GLU A 292 -55.06 53.95 -87.58
C GLU A 292 -56.47 54.50 -87.37
N LYS A 293 -56.80 55.01 -86.18
CA LYS A 293 -58.09 55.68 -85.93
C LYS A 293 -58.35 56.86 -86.86
N THR A 294 -57.36 57.71 -87.11
CA THR A 294 -57.52 58.82 -88.08
C THR A 294 -57.64 58.35 -89.54
N LYS A 295 -57.18 57.13 -89.89
CA LYS A 295 -57.51 56.49 -91.18
C LYS A 295 -58.91 55.91 -91.19
N GLU A 296 -59.36 55.28 -90.11
CA GLU A 296 -60.74 54.78 -89.95
C GLU A 296 -61.75 55.94 -90.04
N GLU A 297 -61.48 57.06 -89.36
CA GLU A 297 -62.23 58.31 -89.45
C GLU A 297 -62.23 58.85 -90.89
N LEU A 298 -61.06 58.90 -91.56
CA LEU A 298 -60.96 59.35 -92.96
C LEU A 298 -61.77 58.47 -93.91
N VAL A 299 -61.67 57.14 -93.81
CA VAL A 299 -62.44 56.19 -94.63
C VAL A 299 -63.94 56.32 -94.35
N ASN A 300 -64.36 56.52 -93.09
CA ASN A 300 -65.76 56.80 -92.78
C ASN A 300 -66.24 58.12 -93.42
N MET A 301 -65.43 59.17 -93.38
CA MET A 301 -65.74 60.46 -94.06
C MET A 301 -65.77 60.32 -95.58
N GLU A 302 -64.94 59.47 -96.18
CA GLU A 302 -64.99 59.14 -97.61
C GLU A 302 -66.27 58.38 -97.97
N LEU A 303 -66.66 57.37 -97.20
CA LEU A 303 -67.93 56.63 -97.37
C LEU A 303 -69.16 57.53 -97.15
N GLU A 304 -69.12 58.48 -96.22
CA GLU A 304 -70.19 59.47 -96.05
C GLU A 304 -70.26 60.46 -97.21
N LYS A 305 -69.11 60.92 -97.73
CA LYS A 305 -69.02 61.74 -98.94
C LYS A 305 -69.58 61.01 -100.16
N GLU A 306 -69.30 59.72 -100.33
CA GLU A 306 -69.88 58.90 -101.40
C GLU A 306 -71.40 58.79 -101.25
N ARG A 307 -71.91 58.43 -100.07
CA ARG A 307 -73.36 58.39 -99.78
C ARG A 307 -74.06 59.73 -99.98
N LEU A 308 -73.36 60.85 -99.76
CA LEU A 308 -73.88 62.20 -100.02
C LEU A 308 -73.85 62.55 -101.51
N ALA A 309 -72.84 62.07 -102.25
CA ALA A 309 -72.78 62.20 -103.71
C ALA A 309 -73.88 61.39 -104.40
N GLU A 310 -74.13 60.14 -103.98
CA GLU A 310 -75.26 59.32 -104.46
C GLU A 310 -76.61 60.03 -104.25
N LYS A 311 -76.83 60.58 -103.03
CA LYS A 311 -78.03 61.35 -102.71
C LYS A 311 -78.16 62.60 -103.59
N LEU A 312 -77.07 63.32 -103.83
CA LEU A 312 -77.08 64.51 -104.69
C LEU A 312 -77.36 64.15 -106.14
N GLN A 313 -76.75 63.08 -106.67
CA GLN A 313 -77.03 62.55 -107.99
C GLN A 313 -78.51 62.13 -108.14
N ALA A 314 -79.12 61.56 -107.09
CA ALA A 314 -80.56 61.26 -107.09
C ALA A 314 -81.43 62.53 -107.18
N TRP A 315 -81.04 63.64 -106.56
CA TRP A 315 -81.71 64.94 -106.74
C TRP A 315 -81.50 65.54 -108.14
N GLU A 316 -80.29 65.42 -108.71
CA GLU A 316 -80.03 65.87 -110.09
C GLU A 316 -80.81 65.05 -111.13
N ASN A 317 -80.96 63.74 -110.91
CA ASN A 317 -81.82 62.87 -111.71
C ASN A 317 -83.31 63.23 -111.58
N LEU A 318 -83.75 63.70 -110.39
CA LEU A 318 -85.12 64.19 -110.18
C LEU A 318 -85.38 65.49 -110.97
N GLY A 319 -84.41 66.41 -111.03
CA GLY A 319 -84.49 67.60 -111.88
C GLY A 319 -84.59 67.25 -113.36
N GLN A 320 -83.70 66.36 -113.84
CA GLN A 320 -83.71 65.89 -115.23
C GLN A 320 -85.04 65.23 -115.64
N SER A 321 -85.66 64.45 -114.75
CA SER A 321 -86.90 63.71 -115.03
C SER A 321 -88.17 64.55 -114.89
N THR A 322 -88.15 65.64 -114.12
CA THR A 322 -89.34 66.51 -113.91
C THR A 322 -89.38 67.74 -114.82
N GLY A 323 -88.27 68.11 -115.47
CA GLY A 323 -88.18 69.35 -116.26
C GLY A 323 -88.15 70.63 -115.42
N LEU A 324 -88.07 70.51 -114.09
CA LEU A 324 -87.92 71.60 -113.14
C LEU A 324 -86.45 71.75 -112.74
N ASN A 325 -86.01 72.94 -112.34
CA ASN A 325 -84.62 73.22 -111.95
C ASN A 325 -84.27 72.71 -110.53
N ILE A 326 -84.76 71.53 -110.16
CA ILE A 326 -84.52 70.92 -108.85
C ILE A 326 -83.18 70.15 -108.90
N ARG A 327 -82.15 70.64 -108.20
CA ARG A 327 -80.88 69.90 -108.03
C ARG A 327 -80.53 69.63 -106.56
N LYS A 328 -81.18 70.34 -105.64
CA LYS A 328 -81.11 70.14 -104.18
C LYS A 328 -82.52 70.21 -103.57
N PRO A 329 -82.73 69.69 -102.34
CA PRO A 329 -84.00 69.82 -101.62
C PRO A 329 -84.48 71.28 -101.47
N GLU A 330 -83.54 72.22 -101.33
CA GLU A 330 -83.83 73.65 -101.28
C GLU A 330 -84.41 74.22 -102.59
N ASP A 331 -84.10 73.60 -103.74
CA ASP A 331 -84.58 74.10 -105.03
C ASP A 331 -86.05 73.71 -105.24
N LEU A 332 -86.44 72.53 -104.74
CA LEU A 332 -87.85 72.14 -104.63
C LEU A 332 -88.62 73.09 -103.71
N SER A 333 -88.08 73.48 -102.55
CA SER A 333 -88.76 74.46 -101.69
C SER A 333 -88.79 75.86 -102.30
N ARG A 334 -87.73 76.29 -103.03
CA ARG A 334 -87.73 77.54 -103.81
C ARG A 334 -88.79 77.56 -104.92
N GLU A 335 -88.97 76.48 -105.68
CA GLU A 335 -90.02 76.39 -106.70
C GLU A 335 -91.43 76.34 -106.08
N VAL A 336 -91.64 75.59 -104.99
CA VAL A 336 -92.91 75.59 -104.25
C VAL A 336 -93.25 77.00 -103.74
N ILE A 337 -92.27 77.74 -103.21
CA ILE A 337 -92.45 79.13 -102.78
C ILE A 337 -92.80 80.05 -103.97
N GLN A 338 -92.14 79.91 -105.13
CA GLN A 338 -92.50 80.69 -106.33
C GLN A 338 -93.93 80.41 -106.80
N ILE A 339 -94.37 79.15 -106.79
CA ILE A 339 -95.73 78.76 -107.17
C ILE A 339 -96.74 79.35 -106.16
N GLN A 340 -96.48 79.24 -104.87
CA GLN A 340 -97.33 79.83 -103.82
C GLN A 340 -97.40 81.37 -103.92
N GLN A 341 -96.29 82.05 -104.24
CA GLN A 341 -96.27 83.51 -104.45
C GLN A 341 -97.09 83.94 -105.69
N ARG A 342 -97.03 83.17 -106.78
CA ARG A 342 -97.90 83.37 -107.96
C ARG A 342 -99.37 83.14 -107.60
N GLU A 343 -99.68 82.14 -106.78
CA GLU A 343 -101.04 81.86 -106.33
C GLU A 343 -101.59 82.96 -105.39
N ILE A 344 -100.78 83.45 -104.45
CA ILE A 344 -101.12 84.55 -103.53
C ILE A 344 -101.43 85.83 -104.32
N THR A 345 -100.54 86.25 -105.22
CA THR A 345 -100.74 87.48 -105.99
C THR A 345 -101.98 87.43 -106.90
N LEU A 346 -102.31 86.26 -107.48
CA LEU A 346 -103.56 86.06 -108.24
C LEU A 346 -104.82 86.06 -107.35
N LYS A 347 -104.72 85.56 -106.11
CA LYS A 347 -105.80 85.65 -105.10
C LYS A 347 -106.01 87.10 -104.66
N GLU A 348 -104.94 87.83 -104.36
CA GLU A 348 -104.98 89.25 -103.98
C GLU A 348 -105.65 90.12 -105.05
N GLN A 349 -105.31 89.92 -106.32
CA GLN A 349 -105.96 90.60 -107.45
C GLN A 349 -107.47 90.31 -107.52
N ASN A 350 -107.88 89.06 -107.30
CA ASN A 350 -109.30 88.69 -107.23
C ASN A 350 -110.02 89.33 -106.03
N TYR A 351 -109.41 89.35 -104.85
CA TYR A 351 -109.96 90.02 -103.67
C TYR A 351 -110.06 91.55 -103.86
N ALA A 352 -109.09 92.17 -104.53
CA ALA A 352 -109.10 93.60 -104.87
C ALA A 352 -110.22 93.95 -105.87
N LEU A 353 -110.42 93.14 -106.92
CA LEU A 353 -111.52 93.34 -107.88
C LEU A 353 -112.88 93.12 -107.21
N GLY A 354 -113.05 92.01 -106.49
CA GLY A 354 -114.31 91.67 -105.82
C GLY A 354 -114.70 92.62 -104.69
N SER A 355 -113.74 93.19 -103.96
CA SER A 355 -114.01 94.24 -102.96
C SER A 355 -114.40 95.57 -103.61
N ARG A 356 -113.79 95.94 -104.73
CA ARG A 356 -114.09 97.16 -105.50
C ARG A 356 -115.50 97.15 -106.11
N VAL A 357 -115.95 96.01 -106.65
CA VAL A 357 -117.35 95.83 -107.09
C VAL A 357 -118.32 96.01 -105.92
N ARG A 358 -118.12 95.28 -104.81
CA ARG A 358 -118.98 95.39 -103.61
C ARG A 358 -118.97 96.78 -102.96
N SER A 359 -117.91 97.56 -103.15
CA SER A 359 -117.86 98.96 -102.69
C SER A 359 -118.75 99.86 -103.54
N LEU A 360 -118.72 99.70 -104.87
CA LEU A 360 -119.57 100.45 -105.79
C LEU A 360 -121.06 100.14 -105.59
N GLU A 361 -121.43 98.87 -105.49
CA GLU A 361 -122.80 98.41 -105.19
C GLU A 361 -123.34 99.05 -103.89
N ARG A 362 -122.52 99.07 -102.84
CA ARG A 362 -122.87 99.74 -101.57
C ARG A 362 -123.06 101.24 -101.77
N SER A 363 -122.13 101.93 -102.44
CA SER A 363 -122.23 103.37 -102.67
C SER A 363 -123.48 103.78 -103.47
N GLN A 364 -123.90 102.93 -104.42
CA GLN A 364 -125.14 103.11 -105.16
C GLN A 364 -126.37 102.93 -104.25
N SER A 365 -126.34 101.91 -103.37
CA SER A 365 -127.43 101.69 -102.41
C SER A 365 -127.55 102.80 -101.35
N THR A 366 -126.42 103.35 -100.87
CA THR A 366 -126.44 104.43 -99.87
C THR A 366 -126.90 105.75 -100.49
N LEU A 367 -126.48 106.10 -101.70
CA LEU A 367 -126.95 107.31 -102.38
C LEU A 367 -128.47 107.28 -102.67
N LEU A 368 -129.02 106.11 -103.01
CA LEU A 368 -130.47 105.93 -103.15
C LEU A 368 -131.20 106.06 -101.81
N ALA A 369 -130.68 105.44 -100.75
CA ALA A 369 -131.23 105.58 -99.40
C ALA A 369 -131.14 107.04 -98.89
N GLU A 370 -130.03 107.73 -99.12
CA GLU A 370 -129.82 109.13 -98.75
C GLU A 370 -130.80 110.06 -99.48
N MET A 371 -131.01 109.90 -100.80
CA MET A 371 -132.01 110.70 -101.54
C MET A 371 -133.43 110.56 -100.96
N THR A 372 -133.86 109.34 -100.63
CA THR A 372 -135.17 109.13 -99.98
C THR A 372 -135.21 109.70 -98.55
N GLN A 373 -134.14 109.54 -97.78
CA GLN A 373 -134.07 110.03 -96.40
C GLN A 373 -133.97 111.56 -96.30
N GLN A 374 -133.28 112.23 -97.23
CA GLN A 374 -133.24 113.71 -97.26
C GLN A 374 -134.61 114.27 -97.63
N SER A 375 -135.33 113.61 -98.54
CA SER A 375 -136.69 113.98 -98.92
C SER A 375 -137.66 113.86 -97.73
N SER A 376 -137.57 112.81 -96.91
CA SER A 376 -138.40 112.70 -95.70
C SER A 376 -137.99 113.70 -94.60
N LYS A 377 -136.69 113.92 -94.39
CA LYS A 377 -136.16 114.90 -93.42
C LYS A 377 -136.60 116.32 -93.72
N ILE A 378 -136.60 116.75 -94.98
CA ILE A 378 -137.03 118.10 -95.37
C ILE A 378 -138.52 118.31 -95.02
N MET A 379 -139.38 117.34 -95.35
CA MET A 379 -140.80 117.37 -94.99
C MET A 379 -141.02 117.39 -93.46
N GLU A 380 -140.25 116.61 -92.72
CA GLU A 380 -140.30 116.60 -91.24
C GLU A 380 -139.89 117.93 -90.61
N GLU A 381 -138.76 118.51 -91.02
CA GLU A 381 -138.25 119.75 -90.41
C GLU A 381 -139.13 120.97 -90.75
N GLN A 382 -139.80 120.96 -91.90
CA GLN A 382 -140.79 121.96 -92.26
C GLN A 382 -141.98 121.93 -91.28
N ASN A 383 -142.56 120.75 -91.05
CA ASN A 383 -143.64 120.55 -90.07
C ASN A 383 -143.20 120.89 -88.62
N LYS A 384 -141.96 120.53 -88.23
CA LYS A 384 -141.43 120.78 -86.89
C LYS A 384 -141.24 122.28 -86.61
N ARG A 385 -140.81 123.08 -87.59
CA ARG A 385 -140.66 124.54 -87.42
C ARG A 385 -142.00 125.21 -87.10
N GLU A 386 -143.03 124.92 -87.86
CA GLU A 386 -144.39 125.45 -87.65
C GLU A 386 -144.92 125.09 -86.24
N ALA A 387 -144.73 123.84 -85.82
CA ALA A 387 -145.11 123.37 -84.49
C ALA A 387 -144.31 124.05 -83.36
N GLN A 388 -142.98 124.18 -83.50
CA GLN A 388 -142.10 124.73 -82.47
C GLN A 388 -142.31 126.23 -82.26
N GLU A 389 -142.56 127.01 -83.31
CA GLU A 389 -142.93 128.42 -83.16
C GLU A 389 -144.20 128.60 -82.31
N SER A 390 -145.18 127.70 -82.44
CA SER A 390 -146.39 127.71 -81.60
C SER A 390 -146.12 127.38 -80.12
N LEU A 391 -144.98 126.73 -79.82
CA LEU A 391 -144.61 126.25 -78.50
C LEU A 391 -143.68 127.23 -77.76
N VAL A 392 -142.72 127.85 -78.46
CA VAL A 392 -141.84 128.88 -77.87
C VAL A 392 -142.66 130.07 -77.35
N ARG A 393 -143.66 130.51 -78.13
CA ARG A 393 -144.65 131.55 -77.76
C ARG A 393 -145.49 131.19 -76.50
N ARG A 394 -145.43 129.94 -76.03
CA ARG A 394 -146.03 129.44 -74.76
C ARG A 394 -145.00 129.24 -73.65
N LEU A 395 -143.91 128.49 -73.88
CA LEU A 395 -142.98 128.06 -72.82
C LEU A 395 -142.19 129.20 -72.17
N GLN A 396 -141.90 130.29 -72.91
CA GLN A 396 -141.29 131.50 -72.36
C GLN A 396 -142.09 132.11 -71.18
N ARG A 397 -143.39 131.78 -71.06
CA ARG A 397 -144.26 132.24 -69.97
C ARG A 397 -144.16 131.40 -68.68
N ARG A 398 -143.41 130.28 -68.67
CA ARG A 398 -143.42 129.29 -67.57
C ARG A 398 -142.08 129.03 -66.88
N VAL A 399 -140.94 129.19 -67.57
CA VAL A 399 -139.60 128.96 -66.99
C VAL A 399 -139.26 129.93 -65.85
N LEU A 400 -139.92 131.09 -65.80
CA LEU A 400 -139.77 132.15 -64.79
C LEU A 400 -140.04 131.71 -63.33
N LEU A 401 -140.56 130.50 -63.09
CA LEU A 401 -141.16 130.09 -61.81
C LEU A 401 -140.32 129.14 -60.93
N LEU A 402 -139.43 128.31 -61.49
CA LEU A 402 -138.96 127.09 -60.78
C LEU A 402 -137.59 127.14 -60.08
N THR A 403 -136.69 128.08 -60.37
CA THR A 403 -135.25 127.95 -60.04
C THR A 403 -134.86 128.20 -58.55
N LYS A 404 -135.67 127.80 -57.56
CA LYS A 404 -135.60 128.32 -56.17
C LYS A 404 -135.32 127.28 -55.06
N GLU A 405 -134.91 126.04 -55.37
CA GLU A 405 -135.34 124.86 -54.56
C GLU A 405 -134.27 124.02 -53.80
N ARG A 406 -133.00 123.94 -54.24
CA ARG A 406 -132.41 122.58 -54.44
C ARG A 406 -131.28 122.02 -53.51
N ASN A 407 -130.40 122.81 -52.90
CA ASN A 407 -129.00 122.34 -52.68
C ASN A 407 -128.58 121.83 -51.26
N GLY A 408 -128.21 120.53 -51.12
CA GLY A 408 -127.17 120.07 -50.17
C GLY A 408 -127.36 118.71 -49.43
N MET A 409 -126.32 117.86 -49.36
CA MET A 409 -126.14 116.66 -48.49
C MET A 409 -124.68 116.10 -48.60
N ARG A 410 -124.10 115.46 -47.55
CA ARG A 410 -122.74 114.82 -47.59
C ARG A 410 -122.32 114.01 -46.31
N ALA A 411 -121.32 113.11 -46.46
CA ALA A 411 -120.22 112.66 -45.52
C ALA A 411 -120.47 111.74 -44.28
N ILE A 412 -119.74 110.58 -44.12
CA ILE A 412 -119.79 109.65 -42.93
C ILE A 412 -118.50 108.89 -42.44
N LEU A 413 -118.10 107.67 -42.94
CA LEU A 413 -117.42 106.55 -42.18
C LEU A 413 -115.92 106.19 -42.47
N GLU A 414 -115.19 105.56 -41.51
CA GLU A 414 -113.81 104.90 -41.60
C GLU A 414 -113.44 104.03 -40.32
N SER A 415 -112.38 103.13 -40.33
CA SER A 415 -111.51 102.51 -39.21
C SER A 415 -111.35 100.94 -38.90
N TYR A 416 -110.19 100.46 -38.30
CA TYR A 416 -109.84 99.23 -37.40
C TYR A 416 -108.85 97.98 -37.75
N ASP A 417 -107.91 97.59 -36.79
CA ASP A 417 -107.28 96.29 -36.17
C ASP A 417 -106.17 95.21 -36.67
N SER A 418 -105.39 94.46 -35.77
CA SER A 418 -104.26 93.40 -36.00
C SER A 418 -103.54 92.53 -34.81
N GLU A 419 -102.71 91.41 -35.05
CA GLU A 419 -101.60 90.62 -34.24
C GLU A 419 -101.84 89.15 -33.56
N LEU A 420 -100.98 88.14 -33.02
CA LEU A 420 -99.51 87.65 -32.84
C LEU A 420 -99.26 86.08 -32.36
N ALA A 421 -98.04 85.48 -32.00
CA ALA A 421 -97.74 83.95 -31.77
C ALA A 421 -96.65 83.25 -30.72
N PRO A 422 -95.70 82.21 -30.92
CA PRO A 422 -95.41 80.94 -30.04
C PRO A 422 -93.92 80.29 -29.72
N SER A 423 -93.68 79.10 -28.99
CA SER A 423 -92.32 78.35 -28.67
C SER A 423 -92.24 76.85 -28.02
N GLU A 424 -91.01 76.21 -27.75
CA GLU A 424 -90.50 75.08 -26.76
C GLU A 424 -89.90 73.58 -27.05
N TYR A 425 -89.12 72.86 -26.12
CA TYR A 425 -88.25 71.57 -26.29
C TYR A 425 -87.96 70.46 -25.11
N SER A 426 -86.98 69.44 -25.14
CA SER A 426 -86.83 68.15 -24.27
C SER A 426 -85.44 67.27 -24.12
N PRO A 427 -85.18 66.23 -23.18
CA PRO A 427 -83.85 65.51 -22.81
C PRO A 427 -83.71 63.89 -22.54
N GLN A 428 -82.53 63.24 -22.11
CA GLN A 428 -82.29 61.71 -21.94
C GLN A 428 -81.19 60.95 -21.00
N LEU A 429 -80.35 61.51 -20.08
CA LEU A 429 -79.03 60.89 -19.65
C LEU A 429 -78.93 59.74 -18.57
N ALA A 430 -79.92 59.50 -17.69
CA ALA A 430 -79.64 59.04 -16.30
C ALA A 430 -79.16 57.58 -16.01
N ASN A 431 -79.34 56.60 -16.91
CA ASN A 431 -79.33 55.18 -16.49
C ASN A 431 -77.94 54.52 -16.35
N ARG A 432 -76.89 55.02 -17.01
CA ARG A 432 -75.57 54.35 -17.05
C ARG A 432 -74.72 54.46 -15.78
N LEU A 433 -75.20 55.20 -14.77
CA LEU A 433 -74.39 55.53 -13.58
C LEU A 433 -74.45 54.41 -12.51
N LYS A 434 -75.61 53.76 -12.34
CA LYS A 434 -75.85 52.78 -11.26
C LYS A 434 -75.08 51.47 -11.42
N GLU A 435 -74.87 51.00 -12.65
CA GLU A 435 -74.20 49.72 -12.92
C GLU A 435 -72.72 49.70 -12.49
N ALA A 436 -72.10 50.88 -12.33
CA ALA A 436 -70.72 51.00 -11.88
C ALA A 436 -70.56 50.85 -10.36
N GLU A 437 -71.59 51.17 -9.58
CA GLU A 437 -71.52 51.25 -8.11
C GLU A 437 -71.49 49.85 -7.46
N GLU A 438 -72.26 48.89 -8.00
CA GLU A 438 -72.35 47.53 -7.44
C GLU A 438 -71.05 46.72 -7.52
N VAL A 439 -70.19 47.00 -8.51
CA VAL A 439 -68.93 46.24 -8.69
C VAL A 439 -67.94 46.60 -7.59
N LEU A 440 -67.86 47.89 -7.24
CA LEU A 440 -66.91 48.46 -6.28
C LEU A 440 -67.17 47.92 -4.86
N GLN A 441 -68.45 47.76 -4.50
CA GLN A 441 -68.90 47.21 -3.21
C GLN A 441 -68.34 45.80 -2.94
N ARG A 442 -68.22 44.94 -3.97
CA ARG A 442 -67.81 43.54 -3.81
C ARG A 442 -66.30 43.40 -3.52
N THR A 443 -65.47 44.21 -4.17
CA THR A 443 -64.02 44.24 -3.92
C THR A 443 -63.67 44.78 -2.53
N GLN A 444 -64.49 45.68 -1.98
CA GLN A 444 -64.23 46.28 -0.67
C GLN A 444 -64.39 45.27 0.48
N ASN A 445 -65.42 44.42 0.43
CA ASN A 445 -65.63 43.37 1.44
C ASN A 445 -64.48 42.35 1.49
N HIS A 446 -63.94 41.94 0.33
CA HIS A 446 -62.88 40.93 0.29
C HIS A 446 -61.56 41.40 0.92
N ASN A 447 -61.25 42.70 0.84
CA ASN A 447 -60.08 43.26 1.54
C ASN A 447 -60.24 43.21 3.07
N MET A 448 -61.45 43.47 3.59
CA MET A 448 -61.71 43.40 5.03
C MET A 448 -61.48 42.00 5.60
N ASP A 449 -61.88 40.94 4.87
CA ASP A 449 -61.65 39.54 5.26
C ASP A 449 -60.15 39.17 5.29
N MET A 450 -59.32 39.82 4.47
CA MET A 450 -57.87 39.62 4.44
C MET A 450 -57.16 40.39 5.57
N GLU A 451 -57.58 41.62 5.85
CA GLU A 451 -57.08 42.42 6.97
C GLU A 451 -57.36 41.74 8.33
N ALA A 452 -58.55 41.15 8.50
CA ALA A 452 -58.94 40.40 9.69
C ALA A 452 -58.14 39.10 9.93
N GLN A 453 -57.54 38.52 8.88
CA GLN A 453 -56.65 37.36 9.02
C GLN A 453 -55.24 37.78 9.44
N LEU A 454 -54.73 38.90 8.93
CA LEU A 454 -53.43 39.43 9.31
C LEU A 454 -53.38 39.81 10.79
N THR A 455 -54.36 40.57 11.30
CA THR A 455 -54.40 40.99 12.71
C THR A 455 -54.36 39.80 13.67
N LYS A 456 -55.13 38.74 13.39
CA LYS A 456 -55.15 37.52 14.20
C LYS A 456 -53.77 36.87 14.32
N THR A 457 -53.06 36.69 13.21
CA THR A 457 -51.69 36.11 13.23
C THR A 457 -50.68 36.99 13.98
N GLN A 458 -50.93 38.30 14.01
CA GLN A 458 -50.08 39.28 14.68
C GLN A 458 -50.32 39.30 16.21
N GLU A 459 -51.55 39.04 16.65
CA GLU A 459 -51.90 38.81 18.06
C GLU A 459 -51.31 37.49 18.59
N GLU A 460 -51.44 36.39 17.84
CA GLU A 460 -50.88 35.08 18.19
C GLU A 460 -49.34 35.14 18.35
N MET A 461 -48.65 35.89 17.48
CA MET A 461 -47.21 36.16 17.61
C MET A 461 -46.86 36.99 18.86
N GLY A 462 -47.75 37.89 19.27
CA GLY A 462 -47.60 38.70 20.49
C GLY A 462 -47.67 37.87 21.78
N VAL A 463 -48.58 36.90 21.84
CA VAL A 463 -48.73 35.98 22.99
C VAL A 463 -47.47 35.14 23.20
N LEU A 464 -46.93 34.54 22.14
CA LEU A 464 -45.70 33.75 22.19
C LEU A 464 -44.49 34.58 22.66
N LYS A 465 -44.44 35.87 22.27
CA LYS A 465 -43.34 36.77 22.65
C LYS A 465 -43.38 37.15 24.15
N LEU A 466 -44.57 37.28 24.73
CA LEU A 466 -44.73 37.50 26.18
C LEU A 466 -44.34 36.27 27.00
N GLN A 467 -44.67 35.06 26.51
CA GLN A 467 -44.27 33.80 27.15
C GLN A 467 -42.75 33.63 27.21
N LEU A 468 -42.03 34.05 26.16
CA LEU A 468 -40.56 34.03 26.14
C LEU A 468 -39.96 34.91 27.25
N GLN A 469 -40.47 36.14 27.41
CA GLN A 469 -39.96 37.09 28.41
C GLN A 469 -40.22 36.66 29.86
N THR A 470 -41.31 35.91 30.14
CA THR A 470 -41.51 35.32 31.47
C THR A 470 -40.44 34.27 31.82
N VAL A 471 -40.08 33.40 30.87
CA VAL A 471 -39.05 32.37 31.08
C VAL A 471 -37.65 32.99 31.22
N GLU A 472 -37.35 34.05 30.47
CA GLU A 472 -36.09 34.81 30.61
C GLU A 472 -35.92 35.42 32.02
N LEU A 473 -37.01 35.90 32.63
CA LEU A 473 -36.98 36.47 33.98
C LEU A 473 -36.81 35.40 35.07
N GLU A 474 -37.46 34.24 34.94
CA GLU A 474 -37.30 33.11 35.86
C GLU A 474 -35.88 32.53 35.83
N LEU A 475 -35.23 32.54 34.65
CA LEU A 475 -33.86 32.08 34.49
C LEU A 475 -32.83 33.07 35.08
N GLU A 476 -33.15 34.35 35.18
CA GLU A 476 -32.33 35.38 35.83
C GLU A 476 -32.52 35.51 37.35
N THR A 477 -33.64 35.02 37.92
CA THR A 477 -33.79 34.86 39.38
C THR A 477 -33.05 33.62 39.87
N ALA A 478 -33.17 32.48 39.18
CA ALA A 478 -32.50 31.23 39.55
C ALA A 478 -30.96 31.36 39.66
N LYS A 479 -30.33 32.18 38.80
CA LYS A 479 -28.88 32.46 38.86
C LYS A 479 -28.43 33.24 40.09
N LYS A 480 -29.31 34.02 40.74
CA LYS A 480 -28.93 34.95 41.83
C LYS A 480 -28.96 34.29 43.21
N GLU A 481 -29.64 33.17 43.38
CA GLU A 481 -29.76 32.47 44.68
C GLU A 481 -28.64 31.44 44.93
N GLN A 482 -27.76 31.16 43.96
CA GLN A 482 -26.75 30.11 44.04
C GLN A 482 -25.30 30.60 44.34
N VAL A 483 -25.12 31.89 44.62
CA VAL A 483 -23.78 32.54 44.70
C VAL A 483 -23.42 33.05 46.12
N SER A 484 -24.31 32.92 47.10
CA SER A 484 -24.29 33.75 48.33
C SER A 484 -23.99 33.04 49.66
N ALA A 485 -23.60 31.75 49.68
CA ALA A 485 -23.63 30.95 50.93
C ALA A 485 -22.50 29.91 51.18
N ALA A 486 -21.32 29.98 50.52
CA ALA A 486 -20.32 28.90 50.62
C ALA A 486 -18.82 29.28 50.71
N ASP A 487 -18.45 30.54 50.94
CA ASP A 487 -17.04 30.96 51.08
C ASP A 487 -16.71 31.54 52.47
N SER A 488 -16.15 30.70 53.34
CA SER A 488 -15.52 31.13 54.62
C SER A 488 -14.52 30.13 55.22
N CYS A 489 -14.48 28.85 54.81
CA CYS A 489 -13.66 27.85 55.53
C CYS A 489 -13.18 26.63 54.69
N SER A 490 -12.67 26.84 53.47
CA SER A 490 -12.12 25.72 52.66
C SER A 490 -11.07 26.11 51.60
N SER A 491 -10.46 27.29 51.63
CA SER A 491 -9.49 27.72 50.59
C SER A 491 -8.29 26.77 50.42
N ALA A 492 -7.67 26.32 51.52
CA ALA A 492 -6.53 25.40 51.47
C ALA A 492 -6.91 24.04 50.83
N THR A 493 -8.07 23.47 51.18
CA THR A 493 -8.54 22.24 50.55
C THR A 493 -9.06 22.46 49.13
N LYS A 494 -9.58 23.64 48.78
CA LYS A 494 -9.89 24.01 47.39
C LYS A 494 -8.62 24.03 46.53
N GLU A 495 -7.49 24.55 47.02
CA GLU A 495 -6.22 24.56 46.28
C GLU A 495 -5.63 23.16 46.11
N GLU A 496 -5.58 22.34 47.16
CA GLU A 496 -5.17 20.92 47.06
C GLU A 496 -6.09 20.12 46.12
N VAL A 497 -7.41 20.31 46.23
CA VAL A 497 -8.40 19.70 45.32
C VAL A 497 -8.24 20.21 43.89
N ASN A 498 -7.84 21.46 43.66
CA ASN A 498 -7.57 21.98 42.32
C ASN A 498 -6.28 21.40 41.73
N ILE A 499 -5.22 21.23 42.52
CA ILE A 499 -3.98 20.55 42.10
C ILE A 499 -4.25 19.07 41.79
N LEU A 500 -5.04 18.39 42.63
CA LEU A 500 -5.46 17.00 42.40
C LEU A 500 -6.41 16.88 41.20
N ARG A 501 -7.34 17.82 40.99
CA ARG A 501 -8.18 17.88 39.79
C ARG A 501 -7.35 18.08 38.53
N GLN A 502 -6.39 19.01 38.55
CA GLN A 502 -5.48 19.22 37.42
C GLN A 502 -4.66 17.97 37.16
N LYS A 503 -4.13 17.30 38.21
CA LYS A 503 -3.36 16.08 38.01
C LYS A 503 -4.22 14.88 37.57
N ILE A 504 -5.49 14.81 37.96
CA ILE A 504 -6.47 13.86 37.41
C ILE A 504 -6.71 14.18 35.93
N GLU A 505 -7.01 15.42 35.57
CA GLU A 505 -7.26 15.84 34.19
C GLU A 505 -6.02 15.58 33.29
N ASP A 506 -4.81 15.80 33.80
CA ASP A 506 -3.55 15.52 33.11
C ASP A 506 -3.32 14.01 32.94
N LEU A 507 -3.64 13.20 33.96
CA LEU A 507 -3.57 11.73 33.89
C LEU A 507 -4.69 11.14 33.01
N GLU A 508 -5.85 11.79 32.92
CA GLU A 508 -6.94 11.42 32.02
C GLU A 508 -6.57 11.75 30.58
N LYS A 509 -5.94 12.90 30.30
CA LYS A 509 -5.34 13.23 28.99
C LYS A 509 -4.20 12.28 28.61
N GLU A 510 -3.33 11.92 29.56
CA GLU A 510 -2.24 10.96 29.34
C GLU A 510 -2.80 9.54 29.08
N ARG A 511 -3.81 9.11 29.84
CA ARG A 511 -4.55 7.86 29.62
C ARG A 511 -5.26 7.86 28.26
N GLN A 512 -6.02 8.91 27.91
CA GLN A 512 -6.68 9.04 26.61
C GLN A 512 -5.66 8.98 25.47
N ARG A 513 -4.53 9.66 25.60
CA ARG A 513 -3.44 9.61 24.60
C ARG A 513 -2.80 8.21 24.49
N LEU A 514 -2.69 7.46 25.58
CA LEU A 514 -2.21 6.07 25.57
C LEU A 514 -3.27 5.11 25.01
N GLU A 515 -4.55 5.32 25.29
CA GLU A 515 -5.68 4.59 24.70
C GLU A 515 -5.76 4.86 23.18
N GLU A 516 -5.64 6.12 22.73
CA GLU A 516 -5.53 6.48 21.32
C GLU A 516 -4.31 5.83 20.65
N GLN A 517 -3.15 5.80 21.32
CA GLN A 517 -1.96 5.14 20.80
C GLN A 517 -2.13 3.64 20.71
N ASN A 518 -2.73 3.00 21.71
CA ASN A 518 -3.00 1.57 21.71
C ASN A 518 -4.04 1.22 20.63
N ASN A 519 -5.15 1.95 20.53
CA ASN A 519 -6.13 1.83 19.46
C ASN A 519 -5.48 2.00 18.07
N ASN A 520 -4.54 2.93 17.91
CA ASN A 520 -3.79 3.10 16.66
C ASN A 520 -2.82 1.93 16.37
N LEU A 521 -2.28 1.27 17.40
CA LEU A 521 -1.42 0.08 17.24
C LEU A 521 -2.26 -1.17 16.95
N GLU A 522 -3.38 -1.36 17.64
CA GLU A 522 -4.36 -2.43 17.40
C GLU A 522 -4.94 -2.32 15.99
N MET A 523 -5.44 -1.14 15.59
CA MET A 523 -5.91 -0.89 14.21
C MET A 523 -4.82 -1.08 13.14
N ARG A 524 -3.52 -0.99 13.50
CA ARG A 524 -2.41 -1.34 12.59
C ARG A 524 -2.19 -2.85 12.56
N LEU A 525 -2.15 -3.51 13.71
CA LEU A 525 -2.02 -4.97 13.81
C LEU A 525 -3.17 -5.69 13.11
N GLU A 526 -4.41 -5.22 13.24
CA GLU A 526 -5.55 -5.72 12.48
C GLU A 526 -5.37 -5.54 10.97
N ARG A 527 -4.91 -4.37 10.51
CA ARG A 527 -4.62 -4.13 9.08
C ARG A 527 -3.52 -5.05 8.55
N HIS A 528 -2.47 -5.30 9.34
CA HIS A 528 -1.39 -6.24 9.00
C HIS A 528 -1.90 -7.70 8.96
N ASN A 529 -2.67 -8.13 9.98
CA ASN A 529 -3.31 -9.45 10.00
C ASN A 529 -4.26 -9.64 8.80
N LEU A 530 -5.03 -8.62 8.41
CA LEU A 530 -5.91 -8.63 7.23
C LEU A 530 -5.15 -8.59 5.90
N GLN A 531 -3.90 -8.12 5.89
CA GLN A 531 -2.98 -8.21 4.75
C GLN A 531 -2.22 -9.56 4.70
N GLY A 532 -2.38 -10.40 5.71
CA GLY A 532 -1.77 -11.73 5.80
C GLY A 532 -0.38 -11.76 6.45
N ASP A 533 0.03 -10.68 7.11
CA ASP A 533 1.23 -10.68 7.95
C ASP A 533 1.03 -11.59 9.18
N TYR A 534 2.13 -12.17 9.66
CA TYR A 534 2.11 -13.14 10.75
C TYR A 534 3.35 -13.00 11.65
N ASP A 535 3.18 -13.30 12.94
CA ASP A 535 4.30 -13.33 13.89
C ASP A 535 5.23 -14.51 13.55
N PRO A 536 6.49 -14.28 13.15
CA PRO A 536 7.42 -15.33 12.73
C PRO A 536 7.94 -16.20 13.89
N VAL A 537 7.70 -15.81 15.15
CA VAL A 537 8.00 -16.62 16.34
C VAL A 537 6.88 -17.62 16.61
N LYS A 538 5.64 -17.32 16.19
CA LYS A 538 4.46 -18.17 16.42
C LYS A 538 4.02 -18.97 15.18
N THR A 539 4.26 -18.45 13.98
CA THR A 539 3.71 -18.98 12.72
C THR A 539 4.79 -19.09 11.65
N ARG A 540 4.89 -20.24 10.97
CA ARG A 540 5.82 -20.45 9.85
C ARG A 540 5.06 -20.82 8.58
N VAL A 541 4.99 -19.90 7.62
CA VAL A 541 4.39 -20.15 6.31
C VAL A 541 5.29 -21.05 5.45
N VAL A 542 4.67 -21.97 4.71
CA VAL A 542 5.32 -22.88 3.77
C VAL A 542 4.47 -23.02 2.49
N HIS A 543 5.10 -23.18 1.34
CA HIS A 543 4.41 -23.44 0.07
C HIS A 543 5.16 -24.48 -0.78
N LEU A 544 4.49 -25.01 -1.82
CA LEU A 544 5.12 -25.92 -2.78
C LEU A 544 6.14 -25.16 -3.66
N LYS A 545 7.34 -25.72 -3.81
CA LYS A 545 8.43 -25.14 -4.61
C LYS A 545 8.08 -25.06 -6.10
N MET A 546 7.38 -26.07 -6.62
CA MET A 546 6.73 -26.04 -7.93
C MET A 546 5.29 -25.56 -7.74
N ASN A 547 5.08 -24.24 -7.80
CA ASN A 547 3.76 -23.62 -7.78
C ASN A 547 3.45 -22.91 -9.12
N PRO A 548 2.17 -22.66 -9.46
CA PRO A 548 1.81 -22.05 -10.74
C PRO A 548 2.48 -20.70 -11.01
N THR A 549 2.70 -19.89 -9.96
CA THR A 549 3.36 -18.58 -10.06
C THR A 549 4.85 -18.72 -10.43
N ALA A 550 5.53 -19.77 -9.94
CA ALA A 550 6.90 -20.08 -10.32
C ALA A 550 6.99 -20.56 -11.78
N ALA A 551 6.08 -21.43 -12.21
CA ALA A 551 5.99 -21.89 -13.60
C ALA A 551 5.72 -20.72 -14.58
N ALA A 552 4.74 -19.86 -14.27
CA ALA A 552 4.43 -18.68 -15.08
C ALA A 552 5.58 -17.66 -15.12
N LYS A 553 6.37 -17.53 -14.04
CA LYS A 553 7.60 -16.72 -14.06
C LYS A 553 8.68 -17.32 -14.96
N GLN A 554 8.84 -18.64 -14.94
CA GLN A 554 9.81 -19.35 -15.80
C GLN A 554 9.43 -19.25 -17.28
N GLN A 555 8.15 -19.46 -17.62
CA GLN A 555 7.64 -19.29 -19.00
C GLN A 555 7.88 -17.86 -19.49
N ARG A 556 7.52 -16.84 -18.70
CA ARG A 556 7.80 -15.43 -19.03
C ARG A 556 9.30 -15.13 -19.21
N GLN A 557 10.19 -15.85 -18.53
CA GLN A 557 11.63 -15.68 -18.75
C GLN A 557 12.05 -16.24 -20.12
N GLN A 558 11.54 -17.42 -20.50
CA GLN A 558 11.76 -18.02 -21.82
C GLN A 558 11.21 -17.14 -22.95
N ASP A 559 10.00 -16.59 -22.79
CA ASP A 559 9.40 -15.65 -23.77
C ASP A 559 10.29 -14.40 -23.97
N VAL A 560 10.84 -13.85 -22.88
CA VAL A 560 11.74 -12.69 -22.90
C VAL A 560 13.10 -13.02 -23.50
N GLU A 561 13.56 -14.26 -23.39
CA GLU A 561 14.81 -14.73 -24.01
C GLU A 561 14.63 -14.90 -25.52
N VAL A 562 13.55 -15.54 -25.98
CA VAL A 562 13.20 -15.64 -27.42
C VAL A 562 13.07 -14.26 -28.06
N LEU A 563 12.34 -13.33 -27.42
CA LEU A 563 12.19 -11.96 -27.91
C LEU A 563 13.52 -11.17 -27.93
N ARG A 564 14.47 -11.50 -27.04
CA ARG A 564 15.82 -10.90 -27.08
C ARG A 564 16.64 -11.43 -28.25
N GLU A 565 16.60 -12.72 -28.54
CA GLU A 565 17.28 -13.32 -29.71
C GLU A 565 16.75 -12.74 -31.03
N GLU A 566 15.44 -12.57 -31.14
CA GLU A 566 14.81 -11.95 -32.30
C GLU A 566 15.19 -10.46 -32.44
N VAL A 567 15.22 -9.71 -31.34
CA VAL A 567 15.73 -8.33 -31.32
C VAL A 567 17.23 -8.25 -31.65
N THR A 568 18.07 -9.22 -31.29
CA THR A 568 19.48 -9.23 -31.73
C THR A 568 19.62 -9.51 -33.23
N ARG A 569 18.88 -10.48 -33.78
CA ARG A 569 18.85 -10.74 -35.24
C ARG A 569 18.39 -9.50 -36.02
N LEU A 570 17.33 -8.83 -35.55
CA LEU A 570 16.85 -7.59 -36.16
C LEU A 570 17.86 -6.44 -36.05
N ARG A 571 18.61 -6.32 -34.95
CA ARG A 571 19.69 -5.33 -34.79
C ARG A 571 20.95 -5.65 -35.62
N GLU A 572 21.17 -6.90 -35.97
CA GLU A 572 22.24 -7.31 -36.90
C GLU A 572 21.83 -7.01 -38.35
N LEU A 573 20.59 -7.33 -38.72
CA LEU A 573 20.01 -6.95 -40.00
C LEU A 573 20.03 -5.42 -40.20
N VAL A 574 19.59 -4.64 -39.21
CA VAL A 574 19.62 -3.16 -39.27
C VAL A 574 21.04 -2.60 -39.37
N ARG A 575 22.02 -3.19 -38.68
CA ARG A 575 23.44 -2.78 -38.85
C ARG A 575 23.94 -3.06 -40.26
N SER A 576 23.68 -4.25 -40.81
CA SER A 576 24.05 -4.57 -42.20
C SER A 576 23.41 -3.63 -43.24
N LEU A 577 22.25 -3.05 -42.94
CA LEU A 577 21.58 -2.04 -43.77
C LEU A 577 22.12 -0.62 -43.56
N GLN A 578 22.61 -0.28 -42.35
CA GLN A 578 23.20 1.02 -42.04
C GLN A 578 24.65 1.14 -42.50
N ASP A 579 25.44 0.06 -42.40
CA ASP A 579 26.83 -0.01 -42.87
C ASP A 579 26.92 0.11 -44.42
N GLY A 580 25.83 -0.16 -45.14
CA GLY A 580 25.69 0.08 -46.58
C GLY A 580 25.18 1.48 -46.97
N GLY A 581 25.02 2.42 -46.02
CA GLY A 581 24.13 3.57 -46.17
C GLY A 581 24.72 4.94 -46.53
N ALA A 582 26.03 5.07 -46.82
CA ALA A 582 26.67 6.41 -46.86
C ALA A 582 27.78 6.66 -47.91
N VAL A 583 27.84 5.92 -49.03
CA VAL A 583 28.57 6.35 -50.25
C VAL A 583 27.66 6.10 -51.46
N GLY A 584 27.54 7.08 -52.37
CA GLY A 584 26.48 7.08 -53.39
C GLY A 584 26.91 6.76 -54.82
N LEU A 585 25.97 7.07 -55.73
CA LEU A 585 26.10 7.20 -57.20
C LEU A 585 26.08 5.90 -58.04
N SER A 586 25.59 6.08 -59.28
CA SER A 586 25.62 5.17 -60.44
C SER A 586 24.71 3.92 -60.34
N GLN A 587 23.46 3.95 -60.84
CA GLN A 587 23.02 3.94 -62.25
C GLN A 587 23.04 2.54 -62.90
N GLY A 588 21.89 2.11 -63.44
CA GLY A 588 21.76 0.89 -64.26
C GLY A 588 20.47 0.11 -63.94
N ASP A 589 19.47 0.18 -64.82
CA ASP A 589 18.18 -0.52 -64.68
C ASP A 589 18.30 -2.06 -64.71
N SER A 590 17.33 -2.77 -64.11
CA SER A 590 16.41 -3.65 -64.88
C SER A 590 15.70 -4.73 -64.04
N TYR A 591 14.43 -4.47 -63.68
CA TYR A 591 13.27 -5.39 -63.74
C TYR A 591 13.21 -6.77 -63.02
N ILE A 592 11.96 -7.13 -62.66
CA ILE A 592 11.38 -8.50 -62.60
C ILE A 592 11.65 -9.38 -61.34
N THR A 593 10.84 -9.09 -60.31
CA THR A 593 9.89 -10.00 -59.64
C THR A 593 10.27 -11.44 -59.19
N SER A 594 10.03 -11.66 -57.89
CA SER A 594 9.21 -12.76 -57.32
C SER A 594 9.79 -14.14 -56.99
N SER A 595 9.75 -14.43 -55.68
CA SER A 595 9.28 -15.68 -55.04
C SER A 595 9.94 -17.02 -55.38
N LEU A 596 10.67 -17.56 -54.41
CA LEU A 596 10.58 -18.97 -54.01
C LEU A 596 10.27 -19.06 -52.51
N ASN A 597 9.52 -20.09 -52.11
CA ASN A 597 8.83 -20.14 -50.83
C ASN A 597 9.57 -20.94 -49.74
N LEU A 598 9.34 -20.51 -48.49
CA LEU A 598 9.02 -21.29 -47.28
C LEU A 598 9.63 -22.69 -47.10
N ASN A 599 10.16 -22.94 -45.91
CA ASN A 599 9.90 -24.18 -45.18
C ASN A 599 9.93 -23.95 -43.66
N LEU A 600 8.76 -24.03 -43.01
CA LEU A 600 8.61 -24.31 -41.58
C LEU A 600 8.23 -25.79 -41.41
N PRO A 601 8.69 -26.46 -40.34
CA PRO A 601 7.96 -27.55 -39.70
C PRO A 601 7.10 -27.03 -38.50
N PRO A 602 5.96 -27.66 -38.13
CA PRO A 602 4.93 -26.97 -37.34
C PRO A 602 4.45 -27.65 -36.03
N SER A 603 4.00 -26.79 -35.09
CA SER A 603 2.85 -26.96 -34.16
C SER A 603 2.81 -28.07 -33.09
N GLU A 604 2.34 -27.70 -31.89
CA GLU A 604 1.58 -28.62 -31.01
C GLU A 604 0.37 -28.00 -30.24
N GLU A 605 0.31 -26.68 -30.02
CA GLU A 605 -0.79 -26.04 -29.24
C GLU A 605 -1.95 -25.42 -30.06
N VAL A 606 -2.43 -26.08 -31.11
CA VAL A 606 -3.59 -25.61 -31.92
C VAL A 606 -4.90 -26.38 -31.64
N LEU A 607 -4.89 -27.30 -30.67
CA LEU A 607 -6.07 -28.12 -30.31
C LEU A 607 -7.04 -27.45 -29.30
N GLY A 608 -6.72 -26.25 -28.82
CA GLY A 608 -7.65 -25.31 -28.19
C GLY A 608 -7.15 -23.88 -28.46
N ILE A 609 -7.99 -22.87 -28.70
CA ILE A 609 -9.42 -22.75 -28.40
C ILE A 609 -10.20 -22.22 -29.63
N GLN A 610 -10.65 -23.13 -30.51
CA GLN A 610 -11.82 -22.84 -31.36
C GLN A 610 -13.12 -23.19 -30.62
N ARG A 611 -13.47 -22.40 -29.59
CA ARG A 611 -14.82 -22.42 -29.01
C ARG A 611 -15.15 -21.12 -28.27
N LYS A 612 -16.17 -20.41 -28.78
CA LYS A 612 -16.94 -19.33 -28.14
C LYS A 612 -16.27 -17.94 -27.98
N HIS A 613 -16.14 -17.21 -29.08
CA HIS A 613 -16.69 -15.84 -29.11
C HIS A 613 -18.17 -15.93 -29.51
N ALA A 614 -19.14 -15.66 -28.61
CA ALA A 614 -20.57 -15.61 -28.94
C ALA A 614 -21.48 -14.98 -27.86
N ALA A 615 -21.25 -13.72 -27.47
CA ALA A 615 -22.23 -12.81 -26.84
C ALA A 615 -21.68 -11.39 -27.02
N HIS A 616 -22.26 -10.49 -27.82
CA HIS A 616 -23.59 -9.84 -27.70
C HIS A 616 -23.79 -9.18 -26.32
N GLY A 617 -24.01 -7.87 -26.19
CA GLY A 617 -24.04 -6.78 -27.19
C GLY A 617 -25.18 -5.80 -26.93
N ASN A 618 -24.99 -4.51 -27.27
CA ASN A 618 -25.86 -3.36 -26.94
C ASN A 618 -25.88 -3.04 -25.42
N GLY A 619 -26.10 -1.80 -24.94
CA GLY A 619 -26.60 -0.56 -25.56
C GLY A 619 -27.91 -0.12 -24.88
N VAL A 620 -28.34 1.15 -24.83
CA VAL A 620 -27.77 2.42 -25.34
C VAL A 620 -28.60 3.59 -24.73
N LEU A 621 -27.98 4.71 -24.31
CA LEU A 621 -28.64 5.99 -23.90
C LEU A 621 -29.63 5.89 -22.69
N GLN A 622 -30.25 6.95 -22.13
CA GLN A 622 -30.40 8.36 -22.53
C GLN A 622 -30.54 9.33 -21.31
N ASN A 623 -30.53 10.65 -21.58
CA ASN A 623 -30.61 11.75 -20.59
C ASN A 623 -32.00 11.91 -19.92
N SER A 624 -32.02 12.20 -18.61
CA SER A 624 -32.64 13.40 -17.99
C SER A 624 -32.35 13.42 -16.48
N ARG A 625 -31.84 14.49 -15.86
CA ARG A 625 -32.36 15.87 -15.65
C ARG A 625 -33.40 15.99 -14.51
N ARG A 626 -33.00 16.80 -13.51
CA ARG A 626 -33.77 17.76 -12.70
C ARG A 626 -34.43 17.36 -11.38
N ASP A 627 -33.89 18.02 -10.34
CA ASP A 627 -34.56 18.92 -9.39
C ASP A 627 -35.46 18.33 -8.28
N GLY A 628 -35.55 19.09 -7.17
CA GLY A 628 -35.86 18.59 -5.83
C GLY A 628 -34.56 18.20 -5.12
N GLY A 629 -34.09 18.87 -4.07
CA GLY A 629 -34.79 19.66 -3.05
C GLY A 629 -34.62 18.91 -1.72
N SER A 630 -33.64 19.25 -0.88
CA SER A 630 -33.61 20.41 0.05
C SER A 630 -34.10 20.02 1.45
N ALA A 631 -33.33 20.43 2.47
CA ALA A 631 -33.65 20.39 3.91
C ALA A 631 -33.81 19.00 4.59
N SER A 632 -32.72 18.53 5.21
CA SER A 632 -32.66 18.21 6.66
C SER A 632 -31.23 17.78 7.02
N ALA A 633 -30.50 18.29 8.01
CA ALA A 633 -30.77 19.31 9.03
C ALA A 633 -31.95 19.00 10.00
N SER A 634 -31.73 18.71 11.29
CA SER A 634 -30.46 18.55 12.00
C SER A 634 -30.43 17.37 12.99
N PRO A 635 -30.57 17.50 14.33
CA PRO A 635 -30.34 16.37 15.25
C PRO A 635 -31.69 15.64 15.49
N GLU A 636 -31.88 14.72 16.43
CA GLU A 636 -31.97 14.90 17.89
C GLU A 636 -32.21 13.48 18.47
N GLU A 637 -31.51 13.04 19.52
CA GLU A 637 -32.03 12.98 20.91
C GLU A 637 -33.07 11.86 21.16
N HIS A 638 -33.36 11.36 22.36
CA HIS A 638 -32.88 11.67 23.72
C HIS A 638 -32.88 10.36 24.58
N PRO A 639 -32.57 10.36 25.90
CA PRO A 639 -32.38 9.12 26.65
C PRO A 639 -33.68 8.38 27.00
N GLY A 640 -33.57 7.06 27.14
CA GLY A 640 -34.54 6.29 27.90
C GLY A 640 -34.33 6.50 29.40
N LEU A 641 -35.20 7.30 30.04
CA LEU A 641 -35.46 7.16 31.48
C LEU A 641 -35.99 5.74 31.73
N PRO A 642 -35.53 5.06 32.80
CA PRO A 642 -36.29 5.20 34.04
C PRO A 642 -35.48 5.21 35.34
N VAL A 643 -35.98 6.00 36.29
CA VAL A 643 -36.19 5.64 37.71
C VAL A 643 -35.08 4.87 38.44
N CYS A 644 -34.34 5.62 39.27
CA CYS A 644 -33.85 5.26 40.61
C CYS A 644 -33.48 3.79 40.89
N ARG A 645 -32.16 3.52 41.04
CA ARG A 645 -31.56 3.13 42.33
C ARG A 645 -30.03 2.94 42.26
N ASP A 646 -29.33 3.63 43.15
CA ASP A 646 -28.09 3.15 43.80
C ASP A 646 -28.43 1.91 44.68
N PRO A 647 -27.49 0.99 45.01
CA PRO A 647 -26.03 1.18 45.09
C PRO A 647 -25.18 0.42 44.06
#